data_AF-A0AAV8GGG1-F1
#
_entry.id   AF-A0AAV8GGG1-F1
#
_cell.length_a   1.000
_cell.length_b   1.000
_cell.length_c   1.000
_cell.angle_alpha   90.00
_cell.angle_beta   90.00
_cell.angle_gamma   90.00
#
_symmetry.space_group_name_H-M   'P 1'
#
loop_
_entity.id
_entity.type
_entity.pdbx_description
1 polymer ?
#
loop_
_entity_poly.entity_id
_entity_poly.type
_entity_poly.pdbx_seq_one_letter_code
_entity_poly.pdbx_strand_id
1 'polypeptide(L)'
;MASPQIPPSSSSSPLHRLPTFTESTTNVEPPQPSPLETFASDPVFSAFLSPSFDSAAFSSQALSSGSAAARAESLQESIRLLNRHLRSEVLSRHPHLLSSLLSLRQASTSLSSLRPAVDSLTSSLQRTRQDLATPRAVLKTRTIQLKNLLATADLLHHSERLLKLASRLRDERLDLARAAELHREARVLYEEKELAGIEAVDEQMRSLGEAADKLRAEAAAAAERGMDGSNQNDIWIGLQVYYNLGELRPAVDALVSKYKVVGIKSINTALDMKAISSAASSGGLGGPGGVQRSGTPQIGGGRRAGEALWDRMRHCMDELYHVMAAVWQLQAVLTKKRLPFTQVLFLQEVWQEGEPLLTERVWEALVKAFANQMKSAYTASSFVKEIFTIGYPRLFSMIENLLERISRDTDVKGVLPALSLEGRDQMVGAIETFQVSFLALCLSRLSDYVNTILPVSSRGTIPSKDQISRLVSRIQEEIEVVRTHGPLLHLVLRQIATVLHLLAERAEYQISTGPESRQVTGPVTAAQLKNFVLCQHLQEVHSRISTTMGSLPDSASKILSRSLNEVYSVACNSVRRLFESMLERLKSCIIKMHDQDFGGQTTDDGALFGNSASPYMEELQKCTLHFRSEFLSKLLPASSASRTETICTSLVREMASEILVYFIRHASLVRPLSEAGKLRMARDMAELELAVQNLFPVEQLGPPYRALRAFRPIIFLETSQLVQSPLLHDLPQSVILHHLYSRGPDELESPMQRNKLTVTQYSLWLDSQGEDQVWKGIKATLEDYEMKVRARGDKEFNPVYPIMLQIGSAMAQSASS
;
A
#
# COMPACT_ATOMS: atom_id res chain seq x y z
N MET A 1 18.41 -26.03 -73.47
CA MET A 1 18.91 -25.87 -74.86
C MET A 1 20.14 -25.00 -74.81
N ALA A 2 21.32 -25.32 -75.32
CA ALA A 2 21.91 -26.52 -75.89
C ALA A 2 23.43 -26.26 -75.78
N SER A 3 24.21 -27.24 -75.34
CA SER A 3 25.66 -27.20 -75.41
C SER A 3 26.11 -27.41 -76.87
N PRO A 4 27.19 -26.76 -77.33
CA PRO A 4 28.03 -27.34 -78.37
C PRO A 4 29.48 -27.45 -77.85
N GLN A 5 30.00 -28.67 -77.71
CA GLN A 5 30.74 -29.42 -78.74
C GLN A 5 32.17 -28.90 -78.95
N ILE A 6 33.11 -29.62 -78.34
CA ILE A 6 34.55 -29.59 -78.58
C ILE A 6 34.84 -30.53 -79.78
N PRO A 7 35.53 -30.09 -80.84
CA PRO A 7 36.12 -31.01 -81.81
C PRO A 7 37.54 -31.45 -81.38
N PRO A 8 37.96 -32.70 -81.69
CA PRO A 8 39.27 -33.23 -81.33
C PRO A 8 40.30 -33.14 -82.48
N SER A 9 41.52 -33.61 -82.17
CA SER A 9 42.64 -33.96 -83.08
C SER A 9 43.56 -32.78 -83.44
N SER A 10 44.89 -32.90 -83.55
CA SER A 10 45.80 -34.05 -83.67
C SER A 10 47.25 -33.54 -83.59
N SER A 11 48.18 -34.49 -83.47
CA SER A 11 49.64 -34.39 -83.71
C SER A 11 50.48 -33.86 -82.54
N SER A 12 51.64 -34.40 -82.18
CA SER A 12 52.29 -35.71 -82.40
C SER A 12 53.56 -35.60 -81.57
N SER A 13 53.72 -36.39 -80.51
CA SER A 13 54.88 -36.35 -79.62
C SER A 13 56.07 -37.09 -80.22
N PRO A 14 57.23 -36.45 -80.47
CA PRO A 14 58.43 -37.12 -80.95
C PRO A 14 59.44 -37.24 -79.79
N LEU A 15 59.24 -38.18 -78.85
CA LEU A 15 60.27 -38.55 -77.87
C LEU A 15 60.55 -40.06 -77.81
N HIS A 16 60.08 -40.83 -78.80
CA HIS A 16 60.59 -42.18 -79.04
C HIS A 16 61.83 -42.11 -79.93
N ARG A 17 63.03 -42.14 -79.31
CA ARG A 17 64.25 -42.82 -79.78
C ARG A 17 65.45 -42.42 -78.91
N LEU A 18 65.69 -43.17 -77.85
CA LEU A 18 67.00 -43.29 -77.22
C LEU A 18 67.35 -44.78 -77.24
N PRO A 19 68.35 -45.24 -78.03
CA PRO A 19 68.83 -46.61 -77.91
C PRO A 19 69.80 -46.73 -76.72
N THR A 20 69.51 -47.72 -75.89
CA THR A 20 70.29 -48.24 -74.76
C THR A 20 71.60 -48.87 -75.22
N PHE A 21 72.72 -48.54 -74.56
CA PHE A 21 74.02 -49.20 -74.74
C PHE A 21 73.98 -50.61 -74.12
N THR A 22 74.25 -51.64 -74.91
CA THR A 22 74.52 -53.01 -74.45
C THR A 22 75.97 -53.37 -74.76
N GLU A 23 76.75 -53.67 -73.70
CA GLU A 23 78.10 -54.22 -73.78
C GLU A 23 78.06 -55.68 -74.23
N SER A 24 78.87 -56.04 -75.24
CA SER A 24 79.12 -57.43 -75.63
C SER A 24 80.52 -57.85 -75.19
N THR A 25 80.57 -58.82 -74.27
CA THR A 25 81.72 -59.56 -73.78
C THR A 25 82.19 -60.63 -74.77
N THR A 26 83.49 -60.76 -75.00
CA THR A 26 84.11 -62.04 -75.45
C THR A 26 85.50 -62.26 -74.84
N ASN A 27 85.70 -63.49 -74.38
CA ASN A 27 86.80 -64.10 -73.62
C ASN A 27 88.20 -63.99 -74.25
N VAL A 28 89.22 -63.95 -73.37
CA VAL A 28 90.66 -64.12 -73.66
C VAL A 28 91.15 -65.40 -72.95
N GLU A 29 91.83 -66.30 -73.67
CA GLU A 29 92.49 -67.53 -73.16
C GLU A 29 93.92 -67.26 -72.61
N PRO A 30 94.51 -68.15 -71.78
CA PRO A 30 95.59 -67.83 -70.84
C PRO A 30 97.03 -67.84 -71.43
N PRO A 31 98.02 -67.25 -70.70
CA PRO A 31 99.26 -66.73 -71.29
C PRO A 31 100.44 -67.71 -71.26
N GLN A 32 101.33 -67.62 -72.26
CA GLN A 32 102.58 -68.39 -72.30
C GLN A 32 103.72 -67.71 -71.52
N PRO A 33 104.66 -68.47 -70.93
CA PRO A 33 105.77 -67.95 -70.12
C PRO A 33 106.76 -67.12 -70.94
N SER A 34 107.27 -66.05 -70.33
CA SER A 34 108.06 -65.03 -70.99
C SER A 34 109.50 -65.47 -71.25
N PRO A 35 110.04 -65.25 -72.46
CA PRO A 35 111.40 -65.66 -72.83
C PRO A 35 112.53 -64.95 -72.06
N LEU A 36 112.21 -63.92 -71.26
CA LEU A 36 113.17 -63.14 -70.50
C LEU A 36 113.80 -63.92 -69.33
N GLU A 37 113.05 -64.85 -68.72
CA GLU A 37 113.60 -65.70 -67.65
C GLU A 37 114.63 -66.69 -68.20
N THR A 38 114.41 -67.20 -69.41
CA THR A 38 115.32 -68.11 -70.11
C THR A 38 116.65 -67.42 -70.49
N PHE A 39 116.63 -66.10 -70.71
CA PHE A 39 117.84 -65.33 -71.00
C PHE A 39 118.67 -64.97 -69.76
N ALA A 40 118.08 -65.04 -68.56
CA ALA A 40 118.76 -64.70 -67.32
C ALA A 40 119.74 -65.77 -66.82
N SER A 41 119.57 -67.04 -67.23
CA SER A 41 120.40 -68.18 -66.77
C SER A 41 121.61 -68.51 -67.65
N ASP A 42 121.69 -67.95 -68.86
CA ASP A 42 122.79 -68.20 -69.81
C ASP A 42 123.95 -67.22 -69.57
N PRO A 43 125.21 -67.69 -69.41
CA PRO A 43 126.37 -66.82 -69.16
C PRO A 43 126.66 -65.81 -70.28
N VAL A 44 126.12 -66.00 -71.49
CA VAL A 44 126.27 -65.05 -72.61
C VAL A 44 125.15 -64.01 -72.64
N PHE A 45 123.90 -64.39 -72.32
CA PHE A 45 122.74 -63.50 -72.41
C PHE A 45 122.45 -62.70 -71.15
N SER A 46 122.83 -63.22 -69.97
CA SER A 46 122.72 -62.52 -68.69
C SER A 46 123.48 -61.19 -68.67
N ALA A 47 124.55 -61.05 -69.48
CA ALA A 47 125.27 -59.79 -69.67
C ALA A 47 124.36 -58.68 -70.24
N PHE A 48 123.46 -58.99 -71.17
CA PHE A 48 122.51 -58.03 -71.78
C PHE A 48 121.40 -57.59 -70.82
N LEU A 49 121.13 -58.38 -69.77
CA LEU A 49 120.16 -58.05 -68.74
C LEU A 49 120.80 -57.25 -67.58
N SER A 50 122.12 -57.06 -67.58
CA SER A 50 122.81 -56.25 -66.58
C SER A 50 122.71 -54.74 -66.91
N PRO A 51 122.47 -53.85 -65.92
CA PRO A 51 122.25 -52.43 -66.16
C PRO A 51 123.50 -51.65 -66.58
N SER A 52 124.70 -52.23 -66.44
CA SER A 52 125.99 -51.64 -66.84
C SER A 52 126.57 -52.31 -68.09
N PHE A 53 125.71 -52.85 -68.95
CA PHE A 53 126.13 -53.47 -70.20
C PHE A 53 126.72 -52.43 -71.17
N ASP A 54 128.03 -52.52 -71.40
CA ASP A 54 128.73 -51.70 -72.38
C ASP A 54 128.92 -52.48 -73.69
N SER A 55 128.18 -52.06 -74.72
CA SER A 55 128.18 -52.68 -76.06
C SER A 55 129.58 -52.72 -76.68
N ALA A 56 130.44 -51.74 -76.41
CA ALA A 56 131.78 -51.70 -77.00
C ALA A 56 132.71 -52.73 -76.35
N ALA A 57 132.64 -52.88 -75.02
CA ALA A 57 133.42 -53.87 -74.26
C ALA A 57 132.98 -55.32 -74.59
N PHE A 58 131.68 -55.56 -74.74
CA PHE A 58 131.18 -56.87 -75.13
C PHE A 58 131.62 -57.25 -76.55
N SER A 59 131.57 -56.28 -77.48
CA SER A 59 132.03 -56.47 -78.87
C SER A 59 133.53 -56.76 -78.93
N SER A 60 134.35 -56.05 -78.13
CA SER A 60 135.80 -56.25 -78.11
C SER A 60 136.20 -57.59 -77.47
N GLN A 61 135.53 -58.05 -76.41
CA GLN A 61 135.71 -59.39 -75.84
C GLN A 61 135.25 -60.51 -76.79
N ALA A 62 134.16 -60.28 -77.53
CA ALA A 62 133.67 -61.24 -78.53
C ALA A 62 134.65 -61.36 -79.71
N LEU A 63 135.25 -60.24 -80.13
CA LEU A 63 136.29 -60.22 -81.16
C LEU A 63 137.61 -60.83 -80.66
N SER A 64 137.99 -60.61 -79.40
CA SER A 64 139.21 -61.19 -78.82
C SER A 64 139.10 -62.69 -78.58
N SER A 65 137.90 -63.22 -78.33
CA SER A 65 137.69 -64.67 -78.13
C SER A 65 137.58 -65.47 -79.43
N GLY A 66 137.66 -64.82 -80.60
CA GLY A 66 137.52 -65.49 -81.90
C GLY A 66 136.14 -66.13 -82.14
N SER A 67 135.14 -65.81 -81.31
CA SER A 67 133.82 -66.46 -81.31
C SER A 67 132.68 -65.54 -81.75
N ALA A 68 132.99 -64.48 -82.49
CA ALA A 68 132.01 -63.47 -82.89
C ALA A 68 130.83 -64.02 -83.70
N ALA A 69 131.08 -64.99 -84.59
CA ALA A 69 130.03 -65.56 -85.45
C ALA A 69 128.99 -66.37 -84.65
N ALA A 70 129.43 -67.23 -83.74
CA ALA A 70 128.53 -68.08 -82.94
C ALA A 70 127.65 -67.26 -81.99
N ARG A 71 128.16 -66.15 -81.45
CA ARG A 71 127.37 -65.26 -80.59
C ARG A 71 126.33 -64.45 -81.35
N ALA A 72 126.61 -64.08 -82.60
CA ALA A 72 125.68 -63.30 -83.42
C ALA A 72 124.44 -64.12 -83.82
N GLU A 73 124.61 -65.39 -84.18
CA GLU A 73 123.49 -66.28 -84.53
C GLU A 73 122.54 -66.49 -83.36
N SER A 74 123.11 -66.77 -82.17
CA SER A 74 122.36 -66.94 -80.93
C SER A 74 121.49 -65.71 -80.59
N LEU A 75 122.02 -64.50 -80.81
CA LEU A 75 121.32 -63.24 -80.55
C LEU A 75 120.18 -62.99 -81.53
N GLN A 76 120.36 -63.40 -82.79
CA GLN A 76 119.38 -63.21 -83.85
C GLN A 76 118.16 -64.13 -83.68
N GLU A 77 118.35 -65.33 -83.13
CA GLU A 77 117.27 -66.25 -82.77
C GLU A 77 116.44 -65.72 -81.59
N SER A 78 117.11 -65.18 -80.57
CA SER A 78 116.48 -64.55 -79.41
C SER A 78 115.60 -63.34 -79.77
N ILE A 79 116.06 -62.50 -80.71
CA ILE A 79 115.27 -61.34 -81.21
C ILE A 79 114.03 -61.79 -81.99
N ARG A 80 114.10 -62.90 -82.72
CA ARG A 80 112.94 -63.46 -83.43
C ARG A 80 111.87 -63.96 -82.46
N LEU A 81 112.28 -64.59 -81.36
CA LEU A 81 111.36 -65.02 -80.30
C LEU A 81 110.62 -63.83 -79.67
N LEU A 82 111.33 -62.73 -79.38
CA LEU A 82 110.74 -61.55 -78.76
C LEU A 82 109.72 -60.84 -79.69
N ASN A 83 110.07 -60.68 -80.96
CA ASN A 83 109.19 -60.02 -81.94
C ASN A 83 107.89 -60.79 -82.20
N ARG A 84 107.93 -62.12 -82.11
CA ARG A 84 106.73 -62.96 -82.28
C ARG A 84 105.73 -62.72 -81.15
N HIS A 85 106.23 -62.57 -79.92
CA HIS A 85 105.40 -62.36 -78.73
C HIS A 85 104.80 -60.95 -78.67
N LEU A 86 105.55 -59.93 -79.09
CA LEU A 86 105.07 -58.54 -79.14
C LEU A 86 103.92 -58.35 -80.14
N ARG A 87 103.96 -59.03 -81.29
CA ARG A 87 102.88 -58.96 -82.28
C ARG A 87 101.59 -59.62 -81.81
N SER A 88 101.64 -60.73 -81.06
CA SER A 88 100.43 -61.38 -80.56
C SER A 88 99.70 -60.53 -79.52
N GLU A 89 100.44 -59.86 -78.65
CA GLU A 89 99.88 -59.00 -77.61
C GLU A 89 99.20 -57.74 -78.19
N VAL A 90 99.78 -57.16 -79.25
CA VAL A 90 99.21 -55.98 -79.91
C VAL A 90 97.93 -56.32 -80.68
N LEU A 91 97.87 -57.50 -81.29
CA LEU A 91 96.68 -57.94 -82.03
C LEU A 91 95.48 -58.24 -81.10
N SER A 92 95.71 -58.62 -79.84
CA SER A 92 94.62 -58.97 -78.92
C SER A 92 93.85 -57.77 -78.35
N ARG A 93 94.46 -56.58 -78.25
CA ARG A 93 93.86 -55.41 -77.56
C ARG A 93 93.25 -54.33 -78.45
N HIS A 94 93.41 -54.40 -79.77
CA HIS A 94 92.94 -53.37 -80.72
C HIS A 94 91.39 -53.16 -80.78
N PRO A 95 90.55 -54.21 -80.68
CA PRO A 95 89.08 -54.06 -80.82
C PRO A 95 88.42 -53.24 -79.71
N HIS A 96 88.91 -53.34 -78.46
CA HIS A 96 88.33 -52.66 -77.30
C HIS A 96 88.56 -51.14 -77.30
N LEU A 97 89.64 -50.67 -77.92
CA LEU A 97 89.94 -49.23 -78.04
C LEU A 97 88.98 -48.53 -79.02
N LEU A 98 88.55 -49.21 -80.09
CA LEU A 98 87.66 -48.63 -81.11
C LEU A 98 86.21 -48.51 -80.63
N SER A 99 85.69 -49.47 -79.85
CA SER A 99 84.32 -49.40 -79.32
C SER A 99 84.14 -48.26 -78.32
N SER A 100 85.16 -48.02 -77.49
CA SER A 100 85.17 -46.96 -76.46
C SER A 100 85.18 -45.55 -77.06
N LEU A 101 85.81 -45.36 -78.22
CA LEU A 101 85.81 -44.07 -78.92
C LEU A 101 84.48 -43.76 -79.63
N LEU A 102 83.78 -44.80 -80.09
CA LEU A 102 82.49 -44.64 -80.78
C LEU A 102 81.35 -44.24 -79.82
N SER A 103 81.30 -44.82 -78.62
CA SER A 103 80.30 -44.47 -77.60
C SER A 103 80.45 -43.02 -77.12
N LEU A 104 81.69 -42.58 -76.91
CA LEU A 104 82.00 -41.21 -76.49
C LEU A 104 81.56 -40.17 -77.54
N ARG A 105 81.70 -40.51 -78.83
CA ARG A 105 81.24 -39.65 -79.94
C ARG A 105 79.71 -39.55 -80.02
N GLN A 106 78.99 -40.64 -79.76
CA GLN A 106 77.52 -40.64 -79.74
C GLN A 106 76.95 -39.84 -78.55
N ALA A 107 77.56 -39.93 -77.37
CA ALA A 107 77.15 -39.13 -76.22
C ALA A 107 77.35 -37.62 -76.46
N SER A 108 78.49 -37.23 -77.05
CA SER A 108 78.80 -35.84 -77.39
C SER A 108 77.79 -35.23 -78.38
N THR A 109 77.38 -35.99 -79.39
CA THR A 109 76.38 -35.54 -80.39
C THR A 109 74.95 -35.44 -79.83
N SER A 110 74.60 -36.24 -78.84
CA SER A 110 73.30 -36.12 -78.15
C SER A 110 73.27 -34.89 -77.22
N LEU A 111 74.36 -34.62 -76.51
CA LEU A 111 74.50 -33.43 -75.66
C LEU A 111 74.49 -32.12 -76.46
N SER A 112 75.03 -32.10 -77.67
CA SER A 112 75.02 -30.92 -78.52
C SER A 112 73.63 -30.56 -79.07
N SER A 113 72.73 -31.54 -79.21
CA SER A 113 71.34 -31.30 -79.67
C SER A 113 70.36 -30.98 -78.54
N LEU A 114 70.63 -31.41 -77.30
CA LEU A 114 69.77 -31.13 -76.15
C LEU A 114 69.80 -29.66 -75.71
N ARG A 115 70.98 -29.01 -75.74
CA ARG A 115 71.12 -27.59 -75.39
C ARG A 115 70.21 -26.67 -76.21
N PRO A 116 70.23 -26.70 -77.56
CA PRO A 116 69.36 -25.82 -78.36
C PRO A 116 67.87 -26.13 -78.20
N ALA A 117 67.49 -27.38 -77.92
CA ALA A 117 66.09 -27.73 -77.64
C ALA A 117 65.59 -27.11 -76.32
N VAL A 118 66.41 -27.11 -75.28
CA VAL A 118 66.11 -26.46 -73.99
C VAL A 118 66.04 -24.95 -74.13
N ASP A 119 66.95 -24.35 -74.90
CA ASP A 119 66.92 -22.90 -75.20
C ASP A 119 65.67 -22.50 -76.00
N SER A 120 65.23 -23.36 -76.94
CA SER A 120 63.98 -23.16 -77.68
C SER A 120 62.73 -23.29 -76.80
N LEU A 121 62.73 -24.22 -75.84
CA LEU A 121 61.60 -24.39 -74.92
C LEU A 121 61.50 -23.21 -73.95
N THR A 122 62.62 -22.79 -73.36
CA THR A 122 62.66 -21.66 -72.42
C THR A 122 62.24 -20.36 -73.10
N SER A 123 62.67 -20.12 -74.34
CA SER A 123 62.23 -18.96 -75.12
C SER A 123 60.74 -19.01 -75.48
N SER A 124 60.17 -20.19 -75.78
CA SER A 124 58.73 -20.36 -76.04
C SER A 124 57.88 -20.15 -74.77
N LEU A 125 58.39 -20.58 -73.61
CA LEU A 125 57.74 -20.38 -72.31
C LEU A 125 57.80 -18.90 -71.88
N GLN A 126 58.92 -18.22 -72.15
CA GLN A 126 59.02 -16.77 -71.95
C GLN A 126 58.07 -15.99 -72.87
N ARG A 127 57.94 -16.39 -74.14
CA ARG A 127 56.97 -15.80 -75.08
C ARG A 127 55.53 -15.99 -74.61
N THR A 128 55.11 -17.22 -74.31
CA THR A 128 53.75 -17.48 -73.79
C THR A 128 53.47 -16.76 -72.48
N ARG A 129 54.46 -16.64 -71.58
CA ARG A 129 54.36 -15.82 -70.38
C ARG A 129 54.16 -14.34 -70.68
N GLN A 130 54.86 -13.79 -71.68
CA GLN A 130 54.67 -12.41 -72.12
C GLN A 130 53.30 -12.22 -72.79
N ASP A 131 52.88 -13.16 -73.63
CA ASP A 131 51.57 -13.16 -74.32
C ASP A 131 50.39 -13.30 -73.36
N LEU A 132 50.56 -13.93 -72.19
CA LEU A 132 49.53 -14.05 -71.14
C LEU A 132 49.56 -12.89 -70.12
N ALA A 133 50.73 -12.29 -69.88
CA ALA A 133 50.88 -11.18 -68.93
C ALA A 133 50.09 -9.94 -69.38
N THR A 134 50.10 -9.65 -70.68
CA THR A 134 49.42 -8.46 -71.24
C THR A 134 47.89 -8.56 -71.17
N PRO A 135 47.19 -9.65 -71.59
CA PRO A 135 45.75 -9.81 -71.38
C PRO A 135 45.36 -9.79 -69.91
N ARG A 136 46.16 -10.37 -69.02
CA ARG A 136 45.84 -10.39 -67.58
C ARG A 136 45.92 -8.99 -66.96
N ALA A 137 46.88 -8.17 -67.38
CA ALA A 137 46.97 -6.77 -66.97
C ALA A 137 45.78 -5.95 -67.50
N VAL A 138 45.38 -6.17 -68.76
CA VAL A 138 44.20 -5.53 -69.37
C VAL A 138 42.91 -5.97 -68.68
N LEU A 139 42.73 -7.26 -68.39
CA LEU A 139 41.56 -7.76 -67.65
C LEU A 139 41.50 -7.17 -66.25
N LYS A 140 42.62 -7.15 -65.51
CA LYS A 140 42.66 -6.55 -64.17
C LYS A 140 42.25 -5.07 -64.21
N THR A 141 42.79 -4.31 -65.16
CA THR A 141 42.43 -2.88 -65.30
C THR A 141 40.97 -2.71 -65.71
N ARG A 142 40.44 -3.50 -66.65
CA ARG A 142 39.02 -3.48 -67.04
C ARG A 142 38.08 -3.89 -65.90
N THR A 143 38.43 -4.88 -65.10
CA THR A 143 37.64 -5.27 -63.92
C THR A 143 37.64 -4.17 -62.86
N ILE A 144 38.77 -3.50 -62.64
CA ILE A 144 38.84 -2.33 -61.74
C ILE A 144 38.00 -1.18 -62.31
N GLN A 145 38.09 -0.89 -63.61
CA GLN A 145 37.26 0.12 -64.28
C GLN A 145 35.77 -0.21 -64.14
N LEU A 146 35.36 -1.46 -64.36
CA LEU A 146 33.97 -1.88 -64.22
C LEU A 146 33.50 -1.76 -62.77
N LYS A 147 34.31 -2.21 -61.79
CA LYS A 147 33.99 -2.06 -60.37
C LYS A 147 33.80 -0.59 -59.99
N ASN A 148 34.68 0.28 -60.46
CA ASN A 148 34.59 1.71 -60.20
C ASN A 148 33.36 2.33 -60.86
N LEU A 149 33.04 1.95 -62.11
CA LEU A 149 31.84 2.42 -62.82
C LEU A 149 30.54 1.97 -62.15
N LEU A 150 30.47 0.74 -61.64
CA LEU A 150 29.30 0.26 -60.90
C LEU A 150 29.16 1.00 -59.56
N ALA A 151 30.26 1.18 -58.83
CA ALA A 151 30.24 1.95 -57.59
C ALA A 151 29.83 3.41 -57.81
N THR A 152 30.31 4.07 -58.88
CA THR A 152 29.90 5.44 -59.20
C THR A 152 28.44 5.51 -59.64
N ALA A 153 27.96 4.55 -60.43
CA ALA A 153 26.56 4.48 -60.83
C ALA A 153 25.62 4.27 -59.63
N ASP A 154 26.00 3.41 -58.69
CA ASP A 154 25.25 3.21 -57.44
C ASP A 154 25.22 4.50 -56.62
N LEU A 155 26.35 5.17 -56.40
CA LEU A 155 26.39 6.45 -55.66
C LEU A 155 25.56 7.55 -56.35
N LEU A 156 25.60 7.63 -57.68
CA LEU A 156 24.77 8.54 -58.49
C LEU A 156 23.27 8.26 -58.32
N HIS A 157 22.87 6.99 -58.36
CA HIS A 157 21.47 6.62 -58.21
C HIS A 157 20.91 6.97 -56.82
N HIS A 158 21.68 6.67 -55.76
CA HIS A 158 21.25 6.95 -54.38
C HIS A 158 21.28 8.46 -54.09
N SER A 159 22.25 9.20 -54.62
CA SER A 159 22.24 10.68 -54.53
C SER A 159 21.06 11.30 -55.28
N GLU A 160 20.74 10.87 -56.51
CA GLU A 160 19.55 11.33 -57.24
C GLU A 160 18.25 11.05 -56.46
N ARG A 161 18.12 9.85 -55.87
CA ARG A 161 16.97 9.49 -55.03
C ARG A 161 16.86 10.41 -53.81
N LEU A 162 17.97 10.70 -53.12
CA LEU A 162 17.99 11.60 -51.97
C LEU A 162 17.60 13.02 -52.37
N LEU A 163 18.10 13.54 -53.50
CA LEU A 163 17.71 14.85 -54.04
C LEU A 163 16.20 14.91 -54.36
N LYS A 164 15.62 13.83 -54.90
CA LYS A 164 14.18 13.75 -55.16
C LYS A 164 13.34 13.68 -53.89
N LEU A 165 13.82 13.02 -52.83
CA LEU A 165 13.14 12.99 -51.54
C LEU A 165 13.21 14.35 -50.85
N ALA A 166 14.39 15.00 -50.89
CA ALA A 166 14.59 16.33 -50.34
C ALA A 166 13.74 17.39 -51.06
N SER A 167 13.60 17.32 -52.39
CA SER A 167 12.75 18.24 -53.14
C SER A 167 11.26 18.05 -52.83
N ARG A 168 10.80 16.80 -52.68
CA ARG A 168 9.43 16.49 -52.26
C ARG A 168 9.14 17.03 -50.86
N LEU A 169 10.09 16.96 -49.93
CA LEU A 169 9.91 17.44 -48.56
C LEU A 169 9.72 18.97 -48.46
N ARG A 170 10.11 19.73 -49.50
CA ARG A 170 9.89 21.18 -49.57
C ARG A 170 8.47 21.58 -50.01
N ASP A 171 7.64 20.61 -50.40
CA ASP A 171 6.26 20.90 -50.78
C ASP A 171 5.41 21.19 -49.54
N GLU A 172 5.03 22.45 -49.34
CA GLU A 172 4.30 22.95 -48.16
C GLU A 172 2.89 22.34 -47.98
N ARG A 173 2.40 21.60 -48.97
CA ARG A 173 1.08 20.95 -48.94
C ARG A 173 1.09 19.58 -48.27
N LEU A 174 2.24 19.09 -47.82
CA LEU A 174 2.37 17.78 -47.21
C LEU A 174 1.89 17.78 -45.76
N ASP A 175 1.13 16.75 -45.38
CA ASP A 175 0.81 16.48 -43.98
C ASP A 175 2.08 16.31 -43.15
N LEU A 176 2.10 16.86 -41.93
CA LEU A 176 3.26 16.85 -41.04
C LEU A 176 3.81 15.44 -40.79
N ALA A 177 2.93 14.46 -40.63
CA ALA A 177 3.31 13.06 -40.46
C ALA A 177 4.04 12.50 -41.69
N ARG A 178 3.58 12.87 -42.90
CA ARG A 178 4.17 12.41 -44.17
C ARG A 178 5.50 13.09 -44.45
N ALA A 179 5.63 14.37 -44.10
CA ALA A 179 6.90 15.09 -44.16
C ALA A 179 7.96 14.43 -43.27
N ALA A 180 7.59 14.03 -42.05
CA ALA A 180 8.49 13.32 -41.13
C ALA A 180 8.91 11.92 -41.64
N GLU A 181 8.00 11.17 -42.30
CA GLU A 181 8.35 9.88 -42.94
C GLU A 181 9.38 10.05 -44.05
N LEU A 182 9.18 11.04 -44.92
CA LEU A 182 10.11 11.34 -46.02
C LEU A 182 11.48 11.79 -45.50
N HIS A 183 11.52 12.54 -44.41
CA HIS A 183 12.78 12.92 -43.74
C HIS A 183 13.53 11.68 -43.23
N ARG A 184 12.83 10.76 -42.56
CA ARG A 184 13.43 9.51 -42.09
C ARG A 184 13.96 8.65 -43.24
N GLU A 185 13.18 8.50 -44.31
CA GLU A 185 13.63 7.74 -45.48
C GLU A 185 14.89 8.36 -46.11
N ALA A 186 14.94 9.69 -46.24
CA ALA A 186 16.13 10.39 -46.74
C ALA A 186 17.36 10.19 -45.85
N ARG A 187 17.19 10.23 -44.52
CA ARG A 187 18.28 10.02 -43.57
C ARG A 187 18.80 8.59 -43.56
N VAL A 188 17.91 7.59 -43.60
CA VAL A 188 18.32 6.17 -43.70
C VAL A 188 19.10 5.93 -45.00
N LEU A 189 18.64 6.51 -46.12
CA LEU A 189 19.36 6.40 -47.39
C LEU A 189 20.74 7.06 -47.37
N TYR A 190 20.91 8.16 -46.63
CA TYR A 190 22.20 8.81 -46.42
C TYR A 190 23.17 7.94 -45.61
N GLU A 191 22.68 7.35 -44.51
CA GLU A 191 23.48 6.52 -43.59
C GLU A 191 23.82 5.14 -44.18
N GLU A 192 22.86 4.43 -44.80
CA GLU A 192 23.07 3.08 -45.35
C GLU A 192 24.00 3.03 -46.58
N LYS A 193 24.14 4.16 -47.28
CA LYS A 193 24.89 4.25 -48.54
C LYS A 193 26.16 5.08 -48.44
N GLU A 194 26.51 5.50 -47.22
CA GLU A 194 27.72 6.28 -46.92
C GLU A 194 27.90 7.45 -47.89
N LEU A 195 26.83 8.21 -48.16
CA LEU A 195 26.84 9.33 -49.13
C LEU A 195 27.60 10.58 -48.63
N ALA A 196 28.30 10.46 -47.50
CA ALA A 196 29.02 11.54 -46.85
C ALA A 196 30.22 12.01 -47.70
N GLY A 197 30.36 13.33 -47.84
CA GLY A 197 31.46 13.94 -48.61
C GLY A 197 31.10 14.29 -50.05
N ILE A 198 29.85 14.05 -50.49
CA ILE A 198 29.31 14.58 -51.75
C ILE A 198 28.69 15.94 -51.44
N GLU A 199 29.34 17.04 -51.88
CA GLU A 199 28.93 18.42 -51.54
C GLU A 199 27.45 18.71 -51.79
N ALA A 200 26.90 18.25 -52.93
CA ALA A 200 25.49 18.44 -53.27
C ALA A 200 24.53 17.69 -52.33
N VAL A 201 24.93 16.51 -51.84
CA VAL A 201 24.14 15.74 -50.86
C VAL A 201 24.25 16.36 -49.47
N ASP A 202 25.46 16.79 -49.07
CA ASP A 202 25.71 17.42 -47.77
C ASP A 202 24.97 18.75 -47.63
N GLU A 203 24.88 19.54 -48.71
CA GLU A 203 24.06 20.75 -48.74
C GLU A 203 22.57 20.45 -48.57
N GLN A 204 22.06 19.40 -49.23
CA GLN A 204 20.67 18.97 -49.04
C GLN A 204 20.41 18.44 -47.62
N MET A 205 21.35 17.68 -47.04
CA MET A 205 21.23 17.19 -45.68
C MET A 205 21.18 18.33 -44.66
N ARG A 206 21.91 19.44 -44.89
CA ARG A 206 21.79 20.65 -44.06
C ARG A 206 20.39 21.26 -44.14
N SER A 207 19.84 21.39 -45.35
CA SER A 207 18.48 21.90 -45.55
C SER A 207 17.39 20.96 -44.98
N LEU A 208 17.61 19.64 -45.02
CA LEU A 208 16.75 18.64 -44.39
C LEU A 208 16.80 18.76 -42.86
N GLY A 209 17.96 19.06 -42.28
CA GLY A 209 18.10 19.37 -40.85
C GLY A 209 17.26 20.57 -40.42
N GLU A 210 17.31 21.67 -41.18
CA GLU A 210 16.46 22.86 -40.92
C GLU A 210 14.96 22.54 -41.05
N ALA A 211 14.58 21.73 -42.02
CA ALA A 211 13.19 21.27 -42.18
C ALA A 211 12.75 20.36 -41.02
N ALA A 212 13.64 19.49 -40.52
CA ALA A 212 13.39 18.67 -39.35
C ALA A 212 13.20 19.52 -38.08
N ASP A 213 13.98 20.59 -37.90
CA ASP A 213 13.81 21.51 -36.77
C ASP A 213 12.45 22.24 -36.81
N LYS A 214 12.00 22.65 -38.01
CA LYS A 214 10.65 23.20 -38.19
C LYS A 214 9.56 22.17 -37.86
N LEU A 215 9.69 20.94 -38.36
CA LEU A 215 8.76 19.85 -38.05
C LEU A 215 8.72 19.54 -36.55
N ARG A 216 9.86 19.54 -35.86
CA ARG A 216 9.92 19.40 -34.40
C ARG A 216 9.20 20.53 -33.68
N ALA A 217 9.39 21.78 -34.11
CA ALA A 217 8.73 22.93 -33.51
C ALA A 217 7.21 22.90 -33.70
N GLU A 218 6.74 22.52 -34.89
CA GLU A 218 5.32 22.38 -35.18
C GLU A 218 4.68 21.18 -34.45
N ALA A 219 5.40 20.06 -34.33
CA ALA A 219 4.98 18.91 -33.55
C ALA A 219 4.89 19.22 -32.05
N ALA A 220 5.87 19.96 -31.51
CA ALA A 220 5.83 20.45 -30.14
C ALA A 220 4.62 21.34 -29.91
N ALA A 221 4.40 22.32 -30.79
CA ALA A 221 3.26 23.24 -30.68
C ALA A 221 1.91 22.51 -30.82
N ALA A 222 1.80 21.51 -31.70
CA ALA A 222 0.59 20.70 -31.84
C ALA A 222 0.32 19.85 -30.59
N ALA A 223 1.35 19.19 -30.06
CA ALA A 223 1.23 18.38 -28.84
C ALA A 223 0.85 19.25 -27.62
N GLU A 224 1.46 20.42 -27.47
CA GLU A 224 1.17 21.36 -26.39
C GLU A 224 -0.25 21.92 -26.48
N ARG A 225 -0.68 22.39 -27.67
CA ARG A 225 -2.07 22.82 -27.89
C ARG A 225 -3.06 21.69 -27.61
N GLY A 226 -2.72 20.46 -27.97
CA GLY A 226 -3.52 19.29 -27.69
C GLY A 226 -3.63 18.98 -26.19
N MET A 227 -2.52 19.09 -25.46
CA MET A 227 -2.49 18.87 -24.01
C MET A 227 -3.22 19.97 -23.23
N ASP A 228 -3.07 21.24 -23.61
CA ASP A 228 -3.75 22.38 -22.98
C ASP A 228 -5.25 22.42 -23.35
N GLY A 229 -5.59 22.15 -24.62
CA GLY A 229 -6.97 22.15 -25.12
C GLY A 229 -7.74 20.84 -24.91
N SER A 230 -7.12 19.83 -24.27
CA SER A 230 -7.67 18.46 -24.16
C SER A 230 -8.05 17.83 -25.52
N ASN A 231 -7.39 18.23 -26.62
CA ASN A 231 -7.63 17.70 -27.95
C ASN A 231 -6.72 16.49 -28.24
N GLN A 232 -7.28 15.28 -28.11
CA GLN A 232 -6.57 14.02 -28.35
C GLN A 232 -6.02 13.88 -29.78
N ASN A 233 -6.62 14.56 -30.76
CA ASN A 233 -6.17 14.49 -32.15
C ASN A 233 -4.85 15.24 -32.36
N ASP A 234 -4.71 16.42 -31.76
CA ASP A 234 -3.49 17.24 -31.90
C ASP A 234 -2.31 16.61 -31.16
N ILE A 235 -2.57 15.98 -29.99
CA ILE A 235 -1.59 15.15 -29.28
C ILE A 235 -1.14 14.00 -30.18
N TRP A 236 -2.08 13.30 -30.83
CA TRP A 236 -1.77 12.18 -31.72
C TRP A 236 -0.94 12.62 -32.94
N ILE A 237 -1.28 13.72 -33.61
CA ILE A 237 -0.51 14.25 -34.75
C ILE A 237 0.92 14.60 -34.32
N GLY A 238 1.08 15.31 -33.19
CA GLY A 238 2.40 15.67 -32.66
C GLY A 238 3.25 14.43 -32.34
N LEU A 239 2.67 13.43 -31.67
CA LEU A 239 3.37 12.18 -31.34
C LEU A 239 3.74 11.36 -32.59
N GLN A 240 2.88 11.35 -33.61
CA GLN A 240 3.16 10.65 -34.86
C GLN A 240 4.37 11.27 -35.58
N VAL A 241 4.50 12.59 -35.59
CA VAL A 241 5.66 13.28 -36.15
C VAL A 241 6.94 12.88 -35.41
N TYR A 242 6.92 12.88 -34.07
CA TYR A 242 8.09 12.47 -33.27
C TYR A 242 8.47 10.99 -33.44
N TYR A 243 7.48 10.09 -33.60
CA TYR A 243 7.73 8.69 -33.94
C TYR A 243 8.42 8.55 -35.30
N ASN A 244 7.91 9.26 -36.30
CA ASN A 244 8.47 9.23 -37.65
C ASN A 244 9.89 9.80 -37.69
N LEU A 245 10.22 10.79 -36.84
CA LEU A 245 11.58 11.32 -36.67
C LEU A 245 12.51 10.42 -35.82
N GLY A 246 11.97 9.39 -35.14
CA GLY A 246 12.74 8.49 -34.27
C GLY A 246 13.05 9.07 -32.88
N GLU A 247 12.35 10.13 -32.46
CA GLU A 247 12.62 10.91 -31.24
C GLU A 247 11.44 10.89 -30.24
N LEU A 248 10.56 9.88 -30.33
CA LEU A 248 9.34 9.80 -29.51
C LEU A 248 9.59 9.82 -28.00
N ARG A 249 10.50 8.99 -27.49
CA ARG A 249 10.79 8.90 -26.04
C ARG A 249 11.35 10.23 -25.47
N PRO A 250 12.40 10.84 -26.06
CA PRO A 250 12.87 12.16 -25.63
C PRO A 250 11.79 13.25 -25.69
N ALA A 251 10.92 13.25 -26.70
CA ALA A 251 9.86 14.24 -26.83
C ALA A 251 8.79 14.11 -25.74
N VAL A 252 8.35 12.88 -25.43
CA VAL A 252 7.39 12.63 -24.34
C VAL A 252 8.01 13.01 -22.99
N ASP A 253 9.27 12.63 -22.73
CA ASP A 253 9.97 13.00 -21.50
C ASP A 253 10.12 14.53 -21.34
N ALA A 254 10.38 15.25 -22.44
CA ALA A 254 10.44 16.71 -22.43
C ALA A 254 9.08 17.36 -22.12
N LEU A 255 7.99 16.87 -22.71
CA LEU A 255 6.63 17.35 -22.43
C LEU A 255 6.23 17.09 -20.96
N VAL A 256 6.45 15.86 -20.47
CA VAL A 256 6.17 15.48 -19.08
C VAL A 256 7.00 16.32 -18.11
N SER A 257 8.29 16.54 -18.41
CA SER A 257 9.17 17.39 -17.61
C SER A 257 8.70 18.85 -17.58
N LYS A 258 8.21 19.40 -18.71
CA LYS A 258 7.65 20.75 -18.79
C LYS A 258 6.46 20.91 -17.84
N TYR A 259 5.45 20.04 -17.94
CA TYR A 259 4.25 20.11 -17.08
C TYR A 259 4.57 19.86 -15.60
N LYS A 260 5.51 18.95 -15.31
CA LYS A 260 6.05 18.77 -13.95
C LYS A 260 6.65 20.07 -13.40
N VAL A 261 7.46 20.77 -14.19
CA VAL A 261 8.06 22.05 -13.78
C VAL A 261 6.99 23.12 -13.57
N VAL A 262 5.95 23.19 -14.41
CA VAL A 262 4.83 24.12 -14.24
C VAL A 262 4.11 23.88 -12.91
N GLY A 263 3.75 22.64 -12.60
CA GLY A 263 3.07 22.32 -11.33
C GLY A 263 3.94 22.60 -10.10
N ILE A 264 5.22 22.26 -10.13
CA ILE A 264 6.16 22.58 -9.03
C ILE A 264 6.31 24.10 -8.85
N LYS A 265 6.40 24.86 -9.94
CA LYS A 265 6.42 26.34 -9.88
C LYS A 265 5.15 26.89 -9.24
N SER A 266 3.98 26.39 -9.62
CA SER A 266 2.70 26.80 -9.04
C SER A 266 2.68 26.60 -7.51
N ILE A 267 3.07 25.41 -7.04
CA ILE A 267 3.21 25.09 -5.60
C ILE A 267 4.13 26.09 -4.88
N ASN A 268 5.31 26.36 -5.45
CA ASN A 268 6.27 27.27 -4.84
C ASN A 268 5.74 28.71 -4.77
N THR A 269 5.06 29.17 -5.82
CA THR A 269 4.49 30.53 -5.87
C THR A 269 3.28 30.71 -4.95
N ALA A 270 2.50 29.65 -4.73
CA ALA A 270 1.30 29.70 -3.89
C ALA A 270 1.62 30.05 -2.43
N LEU A 271 2.77 29.58 -1.95
CA LEU A 271 3.23 29.74 -0.57
C LEU A 271 4.41 30.72 -0.43
N ASP A 272 4.70 31.53 -1.45
CA ASP A 272 5.73 32.56 -1.39
C ASP A 272 5.27 33.79 -0.58
N MET A 273 5.87 33.96 0.60
CA MET A 273 5.57 35.02 1.55
C MET A 273 5.82 36.45 1.00
N LYS A 274 6.82 36.63 0.13
CA LYS A 274 7.10 37.94 -0.49
C LYS A 274 5.97 38.33 -1.43
N ALA A 275 5.49 37.37 -2.20
CA ALA A 275 4.41 37.58 -3.13
C ALA A 275 3.04 37.73 -2.41
N ILE A 276 2.84 37.11 -1.24
CA ILE A 276 1.61 37.26 -0.42
C ILE A 276 1.54 38.67 0.18
N SER A 277 2.67 39.17 0.69
CA SER A 277 2.75 40.52 1.28
C SER A 277 2.64 41.66 0.27
N SER A 278 3.12 41.47 -0.97
CA SER A 278 2.95 42.45 -2.05
C SER A 278 1.53 42.47 -2.63
N ALA A 279 0.84 41.33 -2.69
CA ALA A 279 -0.56 41.27 -3.11
C ALA A 279 -1.50 41.92 -2.09
N ALA A 280 -1.15 41.91 -0.80
CA ALA A 280 -1.93 42.56 0.25
C ALA A 280 -1.79 44.09 0.27
N SER A 281 -0.73 44.66 -0.34
CA SER A 281 -0.41 46.10 -0.33
C SER A 281 -0.86 46.86 -1.57
N SER A 282 -1.25 46.19 -2.65
CA SER A 282 -1.63 46.84 -3.92
C SER A 282 -3.00 47.53 -3.93
N GLY A 283 -3.77 47.43 -2.83
CA GLY A 283 -5.12 47.98 -2.71
C GLY A 283 -5.29 49.18 -1.77
N GLY A 284 -4.22 49.85 -1.32
CA GLY A 284 -4.34 51.00 -0.41
C GLY A 284 -3.30 52.08 -0.69
N LEU A 285 -3.76 53.33 -0.88
CA LEU A 285 -2.92 54.52 -0.89
C LEU A 285 -2.15 54.62 0.45
N GLY A 286 -0.86 54.26 0.44
CA GLY A 286 0.05 54.41 1.57
C GLY A 286 1.24 55.26 1.14
N GLY A 287 1.33 56.47 1.69
CA GLY A 287 2.39 57.44 1.39
C GLY A 287 3.80 56.98 1.78
N PRO A 288 4.85 57.61 1.23
CA PRO A 288 6.23 57.20 1.41
C PRO A 288 6.74 57.58 2.81
N GLY A 289 7.16 56.60 3.62
CA GLY A 289 7.83 56.90 4.90
C GLY A 289 7.83 55.84 6.00
N GLY A 290 7.15 54.69 5.84
CA GLY A 290 7.13 53.63 6.86
C GLY A 290 8.24 52.61 6.68
N VAL A 291 9.20 52.55 7.60
CA VAL A 291 10.25 51.51 7.67
C VAL A 291 9.61 50.12 7.74
N GLN A 292 9.72 49.35 6.67
CA GLN A 292 9.26 47.97 6.56
C GLN A 292 10.19 47.03 7.34
N ARG A 293 9.72 46.45 8.45
CA ARG A 293 10.31 45.21 8.97
C ARG A 293 9.76 44.03 8.19
N SER A 294 10.64 43.40 7.43
CA SER A 294 10.39 42.17 6.67
C SER A 294 9.81 41.06 7.57
N GLY A 295 8.65 40.51 7.18
CA GLY A 295 8.22 39.18 7.63
C GLY A 295 6.77 39.02 8.13
N THR A 296 6.11 40.08 8.59
CA THR A 296 4.74 39.97 9.12
C THR A 296 3.84 41.12 8.64
N PRO A 297 2.64 40.83 8.09
CA PRO A 297 1.70 41.89 7.73
C PRO A 297 1.18 42.59 8.99
N GLN A 298 1.10 43.93 8.95
CA GLN A 298 0.55 44.75 10.04
C GLN A 298 -0.90 44.34 10.39
N ILE A 299 -1.30 44.63 11.63
CA ILE A 299 -2.53 44.20 12.33
C ILE A 299 -3.86 44.54 11.60
N GLY A 300 -3.86 45.37 10.55
CA GLY A 300 -5.01 45.59 9.64
C GLY A 300 -4.93 44.88 8.28
N GLY A 301 -3.74 44.45 7.84
CA GLY A 301 -3.49 43.76 6.57
C GLY A 301 -3.55 42.23 6.67
N GLY A 302 -3.57 41.66 7.87
CA GLY A 302 -3.57 40.21 8.09
C GLY A 302 -4.77 39.48 7.47
N ARG A 303 -5.97 40.06 7.53
CA ARG A 303 -7.20 39.44 6.97
C ARG A 303 -7.15 39.39 5.43
N ARG A 304 -6.74 40.49 4.78
CA ARG A 304 -6.57 40.56 3.32
C ARG A 304 -5.42 39.66 2.84
N ALA A 305 -4.30 39.63 3.56
CA ALA A 305 -3.20 38.73 3.27
C ALA A 305 -3.61 37.25 3.41
N GLY A 306 -4.49 36.94 4.37
CA GLY A 306 -5.08 35.61 4.52
C GLY A 306 -6.03 35.23 3.38
N GLU A 307 -6.89 36.14 2.94
CA GLU A 307 -7.73 35.93 1.74
C GLU A 307 -6.88 35.70 0.49
N ALA A 308 -5.85 36.53 0.27
CA ALA A 308 -4.91 36.35 -0.85
C ALA A 308 -4.16 35.01 -0.81
N LEU A 309 -3.79 34.52 0.38
CA LEU A 309 -3.20 33.19 0.56
C LEU A 309 -4.17 32.08 0.13
N TRP A 310 -5.45 32.18 0.52
CA TRP A 310 -6.46 31.19 0.12
C TRP A 310 -6.74 31.20 -1.38
N ASP A 311 -6.80 32.39 -1.99
CA ASP A 311 -7.01 32.51 -3.44
C ASP A 311 -5.83 31.90 -4.21
N ARG A 312 -4.60 32.15 -3.77
CA ARG A 312 -3.41 31.50 -4.35
C ARG A 312 -3.40 29.99 -4.19
N MET A 313 -3.79 29.49 -3.02
CA MET A 313 -3.94 28.05 -2.82
C MET A 313 -5.00 27.48 -3.77
N ARG A 314 -6.08 28.20 -4.05
CA ARG A 314 -7.12 27.77 -5.01
C ARG A 314 -6.56 27.68 -6.43
N HIS A 315 -5.88 28.73 -6.89
CA HIS A 315 -5.21 28.73 -8.19
C HIS A 315 -4.17 27.60 -8.29
N CYS A 316 -3.43 27.32 -7.21
CA CYS A 316 -2.52 26.18 -7.15
C CYS A 316 -3.25 24.85 -7.39
N MET A 317 -4.38 24.62 -6.72
CA MET A 317 -5.17 23.40 -6.92
C MET A 317 -5.70 23.29 -8.36
N ASP A 318 -6.15 24.39 -8.95
CA ASP A 318 -6.62 24.41 -10.35
C ASP A 318 -5.47 24.11 -11.35
N GLU A 319 -4.27 24.65 -11.11
CA GLU A 319 -3.08 24.36 -11.91
C GLU A 319 -2.62 22.89 -11.75
N LEU A 320 -2.66 22.34 -10.54
CA LEU A 320 -2.36 20.92 -10.31
C LEU A 320 -3.36 20.02 -11.04
N TYR A 321 -4.64 20.37 -11.02
CA TYR A 321 -5.65 19.68 -11.82
C TYR A 321 -5.32 19.75 -13.31
N HIS A 322 -5.01 20.95 -13.84
CA HIS A 322 -4.67 21.13 -15.25
C HIS A 322 -3.46 20.28 -15.67
N VAL A 323 -2.38 20.32 -14.89
CA VAL A 323 -1.17 19.51 -15.13
C VAL A 323 -1.49 18.02 -15.17
N MET A 324 -2.25 17.53 -14.19
CA MET A 324 -2.61 16.11 -14.12
C MET A 324 -3.54 15.68 -15.25
N ALA A 325 -4.52 16.51 -15.60
CA ALA A 325 -5.41 16.25 -16.73
C ALA A 325 -4.62 16.19 -18.06
N ALA A 326 -3.74 17.17 -18.31
CA ALA A 326 -2.92 17.23 -19.51
C ALA A 326 -2.01 15.99 -19.67
N VAL A 327 -1.30 15.60 -18.60
CA VAL A 327 -0.42 14.41 -18.61
C VAL A 327 -1.23 13.12 -18.75
N TRP A 328 -2.42 13.05 -18.15
CA TRP A 328 -3.31 11.91 -18.32
C TRP A 328 -3.84 11.79 -19.75
N GLN A 329 -4.19 12.91 -20.42
CA GLN A 329 -4.60 12.88 -21.83
C GLN A 329 -3.47 12.37 -22.72
N LEU A 330 -2.23 12.80 -22.46
CA LEU A 330 -1.06 12.27 -23.16
C LEU A 330 -0.92 10.75 -22.97
N GLN A 331 -1.03 10.27 -21.73
CA GLN A 331 -1.01 8.83 -21.42
C GLN A 331 -2.19 8.07 -22.06
N ALA A 332 -3.38 8.67 -22.11
CA ALA A 332 -4.57 8.11 -22.73
C ALA A 332 -4.39 7.96 -24.26
N VAL A 333 -3.74 8.91 -24.91
CA VAL A 333 -3.41 8.81 -26.35
C VAL A 333 -2.36 7.73 -26.60
N LEU A 334 -1.29 7.69 -25.77
CA LEU A 334 -0.23 6.67 -25.87
C LEU A 334 -0.76 5.24 -25.66
N THR A 335 -1.75 5.07 -24.77
CA THR A 335 -2.39 3.77 -24.47
C THR A 335 -3.42 3.34 -25.51
N LYS A 336 -4.12 4.27 -26.17
CA LYS A 336 -5.20 3.96 -27.13
C LYS A 336 -4.75 3.86 -28.57
N LYS A 337 -3.75 4.64 -28.99
CA LYS A 337 -3.34 4.73 -30.40
C LYS A 337 -2.27 3.70 -30.73
N ARG A 338 -2.44 3.05 -31.88
CA ARG A 338 -1.48 2.11 -32.45
C ARG A 338 -0.60 2.82 -33.47
N LEU A 339 0.65 2.39 -33.57
CA LEU A 339 1.60 2.85 -34.56
C LEU A 339 1.13 2.47 -35.98
N PRO A 340 1.24 3.36 -36.99
CA PRO A 340 0.68 3.15 -38.33
C PRO A 340 1.17 1.90 -39.07
N PHE A 341 2.35 1.36 -38.71
CA PHE A 341 2.99 0.27 -39.45
C PHE A 341 3.26 -1.00 -38.62
N THR A 342 3.51 -0.87 -37.32
CA THR A 342 3.81 -2.02 -36.44
C THR A 342 2.59 -2.56 -35.71
N GLN A 343 1.48 -1.80 -35.67
CA GLN A 343 0.28 -2.06 -34.84
C GLN A 343 0.53 -2.18 -33.32
N VAL A 344 1.77 -1.96 -32.88
CA VAL A 344 2.18 -1.85 -31.47
C VAL A 344 1.67 -0.52 -30.91
N LEU A 345 1.35 -0.49 -29.61
CA LEU A 345 0.89 0.75 -28.96
C LEU A 345 2.06 1.73 -28.82
N PHE A 346 1.81 3.03 -28.99
CA PHE A 346 2.83 4.06 -28.74
C PHE A 346 3.43 3.95 -27.33
N LEU A 347 2.63 3.52 -26.34
CA LEU A 347 3.11 3.29 -24.97
C LEU A 347 4.24 2.25 -24.88
N GLN A 348 4.19 1.14 -25.64
CA GLN A 348 5.18 0.07 -25.55
C GLN A 348 6.57 0.48 -26.08
N GLU A 349 6.65 1.59 -26.81
CA GLU A 349 7.91 2.16 -27.30
C GLU A 349 8.51 3.19 -26.34
N VAL A 350 7.68 3.90 -25.59
CA VAL A 350 8.10 4.93 -24.63
C VAL A 350 8.33 4.35 -23.23
N TRP A 351 7.56 3.31 -22.87
CA TRP A 351 7.54 2.71 -21.54
C TRP A 351 8.11 1.29 -21.55
N GLN A 352 8.96 0.99 -20.56
CA GLN A 352 9.53 -0.34 -20.34
C GLN A 352 8.91 -0.99 -19.11
N GLU A 353 8.77 -2.32 -19.12
CA GLU A 353 8.21 -3.06 -17.98
C GLU A 353 9.01 -2.83 -16.69
N GLY A 354 8.36 -2.29 -15.66
CA GLY A 354 8.95 -1.96 -14.35
C GLY A 354 9.10 -0.46 -14.07
N GLU A 355 8.87 0.39 -15.06
CA GLU A 355 8.87 1.85 -14.89
C GLU A 355 7.50 2.37 -14.39
N PRO A 356 7.43 3.38 -13.48
CA PRO A 356 6.15 3.97 -13.09
C PRO A 356 5.50 4.70 -14.26
N LEU A 357 4.16 4.76 -14.29
CA LEU A 357 3.40 5.45 -15.34
C LEU A 357 3.72 6.94 -15.39
N LEU A 358 3.46 7.60 -16.52
CA LEU A 358 3.75 9.02 -16.69
C LEU A 358 2.98 9.88 -15.67
N THR A 359 1.71 9.56 -15.43
CA THR A 359 0.88 10.23 -14.42
C THR A 359 1.41 10.04 -13.01
N GLU A 360 1.88 8.83 -12.67
CA GLU A 360 2.43 8.52 -11.34
C GLU A 360 3.73 9.28 -11.08
N ARG A 361 4.64 9.34 -12.05
CA ARG A 361 5.91 10.10 -11.94
C ARG A 361 5.69 11.59 -11.68
N VAL A 362 4.72 12.18 -12.37
CA VAL A 362 4.39 13.60 -12.21
C VAL A 362 3.70 13.81 -10.87
N TRP A 363 2.72 12.97 -10.52
CA TRP A 363 2.00 13.08 -9.27
C TRP A 363 2.91 12.95 -8.05
N GLU A 364 3.80 11.94 -8.02
CA GLU A 364 4.77 11.76 -6.94
C GLU A 364 5.67 13.00 -6.77
N ALA A 365 6.12 13.58 -7.89
CA ALA A 365 6.91 14.81 -7.84
C ALA A 365 6.11 16.02 -7.32
N LEU A 366 4.84 16.16 -7.71
CA LEU A 366 3.97 17.23 -7.24
C LEU A 366 3.65 17.08 -5.76
N VAL A 367 3.29 15.88 -5.30
CA VAL A 367 3.02 15.58 -3.89
C VAL A 367 4.25 15.81 -3.04
N LYS A 368 5.44 15.37 -3.49
CA LYS A 368 6.70 15.62 -2.79
C LYS A 368 7.03 17.11 -2.69
N ALA A 369 6.84 17.87 -3.78
CA ALA A 369 7.04 19.31 -3.78
C ALA A 369 6.04 20.01 -2.84
N PHE A 370 4.76 19.62 -2.89
CA PHE A 370 3.69 20.14 -2.05
C PHE A 370 3.96 19.86 -0.57
N ALA A 371 4.29 18.62 -0.20
CA ALA A 371 4.63 18.23 1.16
C ALA A 371 5.83 19.01 1.71
N ASN A 372 6.89 19.17 0.91
CA ASN A 372 8.05 19.96 1.30
C ASN A 372 7.68 21.43 1.52
N GLN A 373 6.86 22.01 0.64
CA GLN A 373 6.44 23.40 0.75
C GLN A 373 5.48 23.62 1.94
N MET A 374 4.53 22.71 2.19
CA MET A 374 3.64 22.76 3.35
C MET A 374 4.44 22.65 4.66
N LYS A 375 5.41 21.72 4.72
CA LYS A 375 6.30 21.56 5.87
C LYS A 375 7.16 22.79 6.11
N SER A 376 7.72 23.37 5.04
CA SER A 376 8.50 24.61 5.11
C SER A 376 7.64 25.79 5.57
N ALA A 377 6.44 25.95 5.03
CA ALA A 377 5.51 27.00 5.43
C ALA A 377 5.10 26.87 6.91
N TYR A 378 4.88 25.64 7.40
CA TYR A 378 4.54 25.36 8.79
C TYR A 378 5.65 25.76 9.78
N THR A 379 6.93 25.55 9.42
CA THR A 379 8.07 25.87 10.30
C THR A 379 8.57 27.30 10.16
N ALA A 380 8.53 27.87 8.95
CA ALA A 380 9.12 29.17 8.66
C ALA A 380 8.16 30.35 8.88
N SER A 381 6.84 30.15 8.78
CA SER A 381 5.85 31.23 8.85
C SER A 381 4.78 30.95 9.89
N SER A 382 4.82 31.68 11.01
CA SER A 382 3.77 31.63 12.04
C SER A 382 2.40 32.08 11.50
N PHE A 383 2.39 33.04 10.58
CA PHE A 383 1.18 33.55 9.93
C PHE A 383 0.47 32.48 9.10
N VAL A 384 1.20 31.78 8.22
CA VAL A 384 0.62 30.70 7.40
C VAL A 384 0.19 29.53 8.27
N LYS A 385 1.02 29.19 9.27
CA LYS A 385 0.70 28.18 10.28
C LYS A 385 -0.64 28.46 10.95
N GLU A 386 -0.86 29.68 11.44
CA GLU A 386 -2.08 30.06 12.13
C GLU A 386 -3.30 30.00 11.21
N ILE A 387 -3.21 30.60 10.01
CA ILE A 387 -4.34 30.63 9.05
C ILE A 387 -4.76 29.23 8.62
N PHE A 388 -3.82 28.37 8.24
CA PHE A 388 -4.14 27.01 7.81
C PHE A 388 -4.50 26.09 8.96
N THR A 389 -4.03 26.34 10.18
CA THR A 389 -4.50 25.58 11.36
C THR A 389 -5.96 25.90 11.65
N ILE A 390 -6.33 27.19 11.74
CA ILE A 390 -7.73 27.60 12.01
C ILE A 390 -8.64 27.24 10.83
N GLY A 391 -8.16 27.43 9.61
CA GLY A 391 -8.89 27.11 8.37
C GLY A 391 -8.64 25.70 7.84
N TYR A 392 -8.18 24.76 8.66
CA TYR A 392 -7.86 23.40 8.21
C TYR A 392 -9.04 22.69 7.50
N PRO A 393 -10.30 22.77 7.98
CA PRO A 393 -11.45 22.18 7.28
C PRO A 393 -11.58 22.69 5.84
N ARG A 394 -11.32 23.98 5.61
CA ARG A 394 -11.30 24.58 4.27
C ARG A 394 -10.15 24.04 3.43
N LEU A 395 -8.94 23.94 3.98
CA LEU A 395 -7.78 23.36 3.27
C LEU A 395 -8.04 21.90 2.87
N PHE A 396 -8.53 21.11 3.80
CA PHE A 396 -8.90 19.71 3.58
C PHE A 396 -9.94 19.59 2.47
N SER A 397 -11.00 20.40 2.51
CA SER A 397 -12.03 20.43 1.46
C SER A 397 -11.47 20.77 0.07
N MET A 398 -10.48 21.67 -0.03
CA MET A 398 -9.87 22.04 -1.30
C MET A 398 -9.07 20.89 -1.91
N ILE A 399 -8.35 20.14 -1.05
CA ILE A 399 -7.57 18.97 -1.48
C ILE A 399 -8.51 17.80 -1.83
N GLU A 400 -9.53 17.51 -1.02
CA GLU A 400 -10.53 16.49 -1.36
C GLU A 400 -11.20 16.80 -2.70
N ASN A 401 -11.65 18.04 -2.92
CA ASN A 401 -12.25 18.46 -4.18
C ASN A 401 -11.29 18.30 -5.38
N LEU A 402 -10.00 18.62 -5.21
CA LEU A 402 -8.99 18.38 -6.25
C LEU A 402 -8.89 16.89 -6.59
N LEU A 403 -8.72 16.04 -5.57
CA LEU A 403 -8.55 14.59 -5.73
C LEU A 403 -9.79 13.95 -6.35
N GLU A 404 -10.98 14.34 -5.89
CA GLU A 404 -12.25 13.89 -6.45
C GLU A 404 -12.40 14.32 -7.91
N ARG A 405 -12.13 15.59 -8.23
CA ARG A 405 -12.21 16.12 -9.59
C ARG A 405 -11.27 15.38 -10.54
N ILE A 406 -10.00 15.19 -10.17
CA ILE A 406 -9.05 14.41 -10.99
C ILE A 406 -9.56 12.98 -11.15
N SER A 407 -9.99 12.32 -10.08
CA SER A 407 -10.43 10.93 -10.16
C SER A 407 -11.68 10.74 -11.03
N ARG A 408 -12.65 11.65 -10.95
CA ARG A 408 -13.87 11.60 -11.75
C ARG A 408 -13.60 11.86 -13.23
N ASP A 409 -12.77 12.86 -13.52
CA ASP A 409 -12.54 13.29 -14.91
C ASP A 409 -11.52 12.39 -15.64
N THR A 410 -10.79 11.53 -14.92
CA THR A 410 -9.83 10.56 -15.48
C THR A 410 -10.31 9.10 -15.42
N ASP A 411 -11.48 8.83 -14.84
CA ASP A 411 -12.11 7.50 -14.83
C ASP A 411 -12.79 7.19 -16.18
N VAL A 412 -11.97 6.85 -17.17
CA VAL A 412 -12.43 6.48 -18.51
C VAL A 412 -12.15 5.00 -18.77
N LYS A 413 -13.21 4.27 -19.14
CA LYS A 413 -13.14 2.84 -19.46
C LYS A 413 -11.99 2.52 -20.43
N GLY A 414 -11.11 1.62 -20.02
CA GLY A 414 -9.98 1.14 -20.82
C GLY A 414 -8.67 1.91 -20.66
N VAL A 415 -8.61 2.94 -19.80
CA VAL A 415 -7.37 3.63 -19.39
C VAL A 415 -7.29 3.64 -17.88
N LEU A 416 -6.09 3.47 -17.31
CA LEU A 416 -5.90 3.60 -15.86
C LEU A 416 -6.20 5.05 -15.42
N PRO A 417 -6.89 5.26 -14.28
CA PRO A 417 -7.08 6.57 -13.69
C PRO A 417 -5.73 7.27 -13.45
N ALA A 418 -5.73 8.60 -13.47
CA ALA A 418 -4.49 9.37 -13.25
C ALA A 418 -3.92 9.23 -11.82
N LEU A 419 -4.77 8.86 -10.85
CA LEU A 419 -4.45 8.76 -9.44
C LEU A 419 -4.67 7.34 -8.91
N SER A 420 -3.67 6.81 -8.21
CA SER A 420 -3.80 5.64 -7.35
C SER A 420 -4.39 6.02 -5.99
N LEU A 421 -4.93 5.05 -5.24
CA LEU A 421 -5.40 5.26 -3.86
C LEU A 421 -4.25 5.76 -2.96
N GLU A 422 -3.07 5.15 -3.07
CA GLU A 422 -1.87 5.58 -2.35
C GLU A 422 -1.48 7.03 -2.68
N GLY A 423 -1.60 7.44 -3.94
CA GLY A 423 -1.34 8.81 -4.36
C GLY A 423 -2.29 9.83 -3.71
N ARG A 424 -3.55 9.45 -3.45
CA ARG A 424 -4.51 10.30 -2.73
C ARG A 424 -4.11 10.44 -1.27
N ASP A 425 -3.76 9.33 -0.62
CA ASP A 425 -3.36 9.31 0.79
C ASP A 425 -2.07 10.11 1.03
N GLN A 426 -1.10 10.06 0.10
CA GLN A 426 0.12 10.86 0.21
C GLN A 426 -0.14 12.37 0.14
N MET A 427 -1.10 12.82 -0.68
CA MET A 427 -1.48 14.23 -0.76
C MET A 427 -2.21 14.70 0.51
N VAL A 428 -3.08 13.85 1.09
CA VAL A 428 -3.72 14.14 2.38
C VAL A 428 -2.69 14.13 3.52
N GLY A 429 -1.73 13.20 3.50
CA GLY A 429 -0.63 13.13 4.45
C GLY A 429 0.26 14.38 4.44
N ALA A 430 0.39 15.06 3.29
CA ALA A 430 1.15 16.31 3.17
C ALA A 430 0.62 17.45 4.07
N ILE A 431 -0.67 17.40 4.46
CA ILE A 431 -1.31 18.40 5.34
C ILE A 431 -1.58 17.90 6.75
N GLU A 432 -1.15 16.69 7.11
CA GLU A 432 -1.39 16.07 8.42
C GLU A 432 -0.84 16.93 9.58
N THR A 433 0.30 17.60 9.38
CA THR A 433 0.87 18.50 10.40
C THR A 433 -0.09 19.62 10.83
N PHE A 434 -0.89 20.16 9.89
CA PHE A 434 -1.93 21.15 10.18
C PHE A 434 -3.17 20.53 10.80
N GLN A 435 -3.47 19.26 10.46
CA GLN A 435 -4.55 18.51 11.09
C GLN A 435 -4.28 18.32 12.58
N VAL A 436 -3.06 17.88 12.93
CA VAL A 436 -2.65 17.66 14.32
C VAL A 436 -2.70 18.97 15.11
N SER A 437 -2.22 20.08 14.55
CA SER A 437 -2.31 21.39 15.21
C SER A 437 -3.74 21.88 15.36
N PHE A 438 -4.61 21.62 14.37
CA PHE A 438 -6.03 21.97 14.43
C PHE A 438 -6.74 21.18 15.54
N LEU A 439 -6.56 19.86 15.58
CA LEU A 439 -7.15 19.01 16.62
C LEU A 439 -6.64 19.38 18.02
N ALA A 440 -5.35 19.70 18.15
CA ALA A 440 -4.78 20.17 19.41
C ALA A 440 -5.39 21.53 19.84
N LEU A 441 -5.65 22.43 18.90
CA LEU A 441 -6.30 23.71 19.15
C LEU A 441 -7.78 23.55 19.56
N CYS A 442 -8.51 22.63 18.92
CA CYS A 442 -9.89 22.28 19.31
C CYS A 442 -9.92 21.75 20.75
N LEU A 443 -9.03 20.80 21.06
CA LEU A 443 -8.91 20.23 22.40
C LEU A 443 -8.51 21.28 23.44
N SER A 444 -7.49 22.09 23.18
CA SER A 444 -7.03 23.13 24.13
C SER A 444 -8.11 24.17 24.39
N ARG A 445 -8.73 24.74 23.34
CA ARG A 445 -9.79 25.76 23.51
C ARG A 445 -10.96 25.27 24.36
N LEU A 446 -11.38 24.03 24.16
CA LEU A 446 -12.49 23.45 24.91
C LEU A 446 -12.05 23.04 26.33
N SER A 447 -10.90 22.38 26.47
CA SER A 447 -10.39 21.95 27.79
C SER A 447 -10.01 23.14 28.69
N ASP A 448 -9.40 24.19 28.16
CA ASP A 448 -9.09 25.43 28.88
C ASP A 448 -10.37 26.09 29.39
N TYR A 449 -11.44 26.08 28.58
CA TYR A 449 -12.75 26.58 29.00
C TYR A 449 -13.36 25.74 30.13
N VAL A 450 -13.28 24.40 30.04
CA VAL A 450 -13.71 23.50 31.13
C VAL A 450 -12.91 23.76 32.41
N ASN A 451 -11.58 23.87 32.32
CA ASN A 451 -10.71 24.16 33.47
C ASN A 451 -10.96 25.55 34.08
N THR A 452 -11.43 26.51 33.28
CA THR A 452 -11.82 27.86 33.76
C THR A 452 -13.14 27.82 34.53
N ILE A 453 -14.11 27.04 34.05
CA ILE A 453 -15.43 26.92 34.69
C ILE A 453 -15.37 26.04 35.95
N LEU A 454 -14.58 24.96 35.92
CA LEU A 454 -14.41 24.00 37.01
C LEU A 454 -12.93 23.88 37.40
N PRO A 455 -12.38 24.88 38.11
CA PRO A 455 -10.98 24.86 38.52
C PRO A 455 -10.71 23.81 39.59
N VAL A 456 -9.53 23.17 39.51
CA VAL A 456 -9.08 22.15 40.48
C VAL A 456 -8.78 22.77 41.85
N SER A 457 -8.26 24.00 41.85
CA SER A 457 -7.75 24.69 43.04
C SER A 457 -8.85 25.15 44.01
N SER A 458 -10.13 25.10 43.61
CA SER A 458 -11.23 25.62 44.43
C SER A 458 -12.43 24.67 44.40
N ARG A 459 -12.46 23.75 45.37
CA ARG A 459 -13.64 22.93 45.69
C ARG A 459 -14.74 23.85 46.22
N GLY A 460 -15.70 24.21 45.38
CA GLY A 460 -16.80 25.11 45.78
C GLY A 460 -17.31 26.02 44.68
N THR A 461 -16.54 26.24 43.63
CA THR A 461 -17.00 27.02 42.46
C THR A 461 -17.97 26.19 41.62
N ILE A 462 -19.13 26.77 41.32
CA ILE A 462 -20.15 26.14 40.49
C ILE A 462 -20.25 26.96 39.19
N PRO A 463 -20.31 26.31 38.02
CA PRO A 463 -20.62 26.98 36.77
C PRO A 463 -21.90 27.79 36.88
N SER A 464 -21.94 28.96 36.24
CA SER A 464 -23.21 29.61 35.93
C SER A 464 -23.89 28.92 34.74
N LYS A 465 -25.22 29.04 34.65
CA LYS A 465 -26.00 28.55 33.49
C LYS A 465 -25.49 29.14 32.16
N ASP A 466 -25.06 30.39 32.16
CA ASP A 466 -24.51 31.06 30.97
C ASP A 466 -23.16 30.46 30.55
N GLN A 467 -22.31 30.05 31.49
CA GLN A 467 -21.05 29.39 31.18
C GLN A 467 -21.28 27.99 30.59
N ILE A 468 -22.25 27.24 31.10
CA ILE A 468 -22.60 25.92 30.58
C ILE A 468 -23.22 26.01 29.19
N SER A 469 -24.16 26.93 28.98
CA SER A 469 -24.74 27.14 27.65
C SER A 469 -23.69 27.55 26.61
N ARG A 470 -22.73 28.43 26.97
CA ARG A 470 -21.57 28.76 26.13
C ARG A 470 -20.68 27.55 25.83
N LEU A 471 -20.45 26.65 26.80
CA LEU A 471 -19.69 25.41 26.55
C LEU A 471 -20.39 24.55 25.50
N VAL A 472 -21.70 24.36 25.65
CA VAL A 472 -22.51 23.59 24.70
C VAL A 472 -22.49 24.23 23.31
N SER A 473 -22.69 25.55 23.21
CA SER A 473 -22.63 26.26 21.94
C SER A 473 -21.27 26.13 21.26
N ARG A 474 -20.17 26.23 22.00
CA ARG A 474 -18.82 26.01 21.44
C ARG A 474 -18.62 24.59 20.93
N ILE A 475 -19.11 23.58 21.65
CA ILE A 475 -19.05 22.19 21.18
C ILE A 475 -19.88 22.03 19.90
N GLN A 476 -21.06 22.63 19.83
CA GLN A 476 -21.91 22.61 18.64
C GLN A 476 -21.24 23.30 17.45
N GLU A 477 -20.61 24.47 17.65
CA GLU A 477 -19.85 25.18 16.62
C GLU A 477 -18.71 24.31 16.04
N GLU A 478 -17.96 23.59 16.89
CA GLU A 478 -16.89 22.68 16.41
C GLU A 478 -17.44 21.52 15.57
N ILE A 479 -18.62 21.01 15.91
CA ILE A 479 -19.29 19.95 15.14
C ILE A 479 -19.80 20.50 13.80
N GLU A 480 -20.40 21.69 13.81
CA GLU A 480 -20.96 22.34 12.61
C GLU A 480 -19.89 22.59 11.54
N VAL A 481 -18.73 23.09 11.96
CA VAL A 481 -17.60 23.39 11.05
C VAL A 481 -17.15 22.17 10.24
N VAL A 482 -17.33 20.97 10.78
CA VAL A 482 -16.79 19.72 10.21
C VAL A 482 -17.90 18.77 9.75
N ARG A 483 -19.18 19.11 9.94
CA ARG A 483 -20.33 18.24 9.67
C ARG A 483 -20.32 17.61 8.28
N THR A 484 -19.84 18.33 7.27
CA THR A 484 -19.79 17.86 5.87
C THR A 484 -18.66 16.87 5.58
N HIS A 485 -17.65 16.78 6.44
CA HIS A 485 -16.46 15.96 6.21
C HIS A 485 -16.45 14.74 7.12
N GLY A 486 -16.80 13.57 6.57
CA GLY A 486 -16.87 12.30 7.31
C GLY A 486 -15.60 12.01 8.14
N PRO A 487 -14.41 11.85 7.54
CA PRO A 487 -13.20 11.47 8.27
C PRO A 487 -12.79 12.50 9.34
N LEU A 488 -12.83 13.80 9.00
CA LEU A 488 -12.46 14.86 9.92
C LEU A 488 -13.45 14.98 11.09
N LEU A 489 -14.74 14.74 10.85
CA LEU A 489 -15.78 14.75 11.88
C LEU A 489 -15.48 13.71 12.97
N HIS A 490 -15.09 12.49 12.58
CA HIS A 490 -14.75 11.44 13.54
C HIS A 490 -13.54 11.83 14.40
N LEU A 491 -12.55 12.53 13.84
CA LEU A 491 -11.39 13.01 14.59
C LEU A 491 -11.76 14.12 15.58
N VAL A 492 -12.59 15.09 15.19
CA VAL A 492 -13.05 16.16 16.09
C VAL A 492 -13.95 15.60 17.19
N LEU A 493 -14.84 14.65 16.89
CA LEU A 493 -15.69 14.00 17.88
C LEU A 493 -14.87 13.25 18.93
N ARG A 494 -13.74 12.64 18.56
CA ARG A 494 -12.81 12.05 19.55
C ARG A 494 -12.22 13.10 20.48
N GLN A 495 -11.89 14.28 19.99
CA GLN A 495 -11.41 15.37 20.85
C GLN A 495 -12.52 15.88 21.78
N ILE A 496 -13.75 16.02 21.28
CA ILE A 496 -14.91 16.38 22.09
C ILE A 496 -15.18 15.31 23.16
N ALA A 497 -15.04 14.03 22.85
CA ALA A 497 -15.17 12.95 23.82
C ALA A 497 -14.19 13.11 24.99
N THR A 498 -12.92 13.43 24.70
CA THR A 498 -11.89 13.72 25.71
C THR A 498 -12.27 14.94 26.57
N VAL A 499 -12.84 15.99 25.98
CA VAL A 499 -13.31 17.17 26.72
C VAL A 499 -14.50 16.83 27.63
N LEU A 500 -15.44 16.01 27.17
CA LEU A 500 -16.59 15.57 27.96
C LEU A 500 -16.17 14.67 29.12
N HIS A 501 -15.18 13.80 28.90
CA HIS A 501 -14.55 13.02 29.96
C HIS A 501 -13.91 13.95 31.01
N LEU A 502 -13.11 14.93 30.58
CA LEU A 502 -12.53 15.93 31.47
C LEU A 502 -13.61 16.71 32.25
N LEU A 503 -14.71 17.08 31.59
CA LEU A 503 -15.85 17.72 32.24
C LEU A 503 -16.44 16.84 33.35
N ALA A 504 -16.63 15.54 33.07
CA ALA A 504 -17.14 14.57 34.04
C ALA A 504 -16.19 14.42 35.24
N GLU A 505 -14.89 14.23 35.02
CA GLU A 505 -13.88 14.14 36.08
C GLU A 505 -13.84 15.39 36.96
N ARG A 506 -13.85 16.58 36.33
CA ARG A 506 -13.84 17.86 37.03
C ARG A 506 -15.12 18.07 37.83
N ALA A 507 -16.27 17.70 37.28
CA ALA A 507 -17.54 17.80 37.97
C ALA A 507 -17.63 16.82 39.16
N GLU A 508 -17.12 15.59 39.00
CA GLU A 508 -17.05 14.59 40.07
C GLU A 508 -16.23 15.10 41.26
N TYR A 509 -15.07 15.73 41.00
CA TYR A 509 -14.23 16.33 42.03
C TYR A 509 -14.93 17.47 42.82
N GLN A 510 -15.96 18.08 42.22
CA GLN A 510 -16.75 19.14 42.84
C GLN A 510 -17.95 18.62 43.65
N ILE A 511 -18.31 17.34 43.56
CA ILE A 511 -19.44 16.76 44.30
C ILE A 511 -19.15 16.78 45.80
N SER A 512 -20.09 17.31 46.59
CA SER A 512 -20.04 17.27 48.04
C SER A 512 -20.51 15.91 48.56
N THR A 513 -19.63 15.16 49.25
CA THR A 513 -19.89 13.79 49.74
C THR A 513 -20.05 13.67 51.27
N GLY A 514 -19.92 14.79 52.00
CA GLY A 514 -20.01 14.86 53.46
C GLY A 514 -21.41 14.54 54.01
N PRO A 515 -21.57 14.44 55.35
CA PRO A 515 -22.85 14.10 55.98
C PRO A 515 -23.96 15.11 55.65
N GLU A 516 -23.61 16.39 55.52
CA GLU A 516 -24.54 17.47 55.16
C GLU A 516 -25.15 17.31 53.76
N SER A 517 -24.53 16.53 52.86
CA SER A 517 -25.10 16.29 51.52
C SER A 517 -26.15 15.18 51.52
N ARG A 518 -26.17 14.32 52.56
CA ARG A 518 -27.11 13.19 52.70
C ARG A 518 -28.28 13.50 53.63
N GLN A 519 -28.24 14.62 54.34
CA GLN A 519 -29.27 15.00 55.31
C GLN A 519 -30.65 15.15 54.65
N VAL A 520 -31.64 14.42 55.16
CA VAL A 520 -33.02 14.46 54.65
C VAL A 520 -33.96 15.21 55.59
N THR A 521 -33.50 15.50 56.82
CA THR A 521 -34.27 16.21 57.85
C THR A 521 -33.93 17.70 57.85
N GLY A 522 -34.93 18.58 57.90
CA GLY A 522 -34.70 20.03 57.92
C GLY A 522 -34.50 20.66 56.52
N PRO A 523 -34.07 21.93 56.45
CA PRO A 523 -33.96 22.67 55.20
C PRO A 523 -32.74 22.22 54.37
N VAL A 524 -32.81 22.48 53.06
CA VAL A 524 -31.72 22.11 52.12
C VAL A 524 -30.42 22.83 52.45
N THR A 525 -29.34 22.07 52.57
CA THR A 525 -28.00 22.60 52.89
C THR A 525 -27.32 23.22 51.67
N ALA A 526 -26.33 24.08 51.89
CA ALA A 526 -25.53 24.67 50.79
C ALA A 526 -24.80 23.59 49.97
N ALA A 527 -24.36 22.51 50.61
CA ALA A 527 -23.74 21.36 49.95
C ALA A 527 -24.71 20.63 49.01
N GLN A 528 -25.98 20.50 49.40
CA GLN A 528 -27.03 19.89 48.57
C GLN A 528 -27.42 20.79 47.42
N LEU A 529 -27.62 22.09 47.66
CA LEU A 529 -27.88 23.07 46.59
C LEU A 529 -26.76 23.04 45.54
N LYS A 530 -25.49 22.92 45.97
CA LYS A 530 -24.36 22.75 45.06
C LYS A 530 -24.50 21.52 44.17
N ASN A 531 -24.77 20.36 44.76
CA ASN A 531 -24.94 19.12 44.01
C ASN A 531 -26.15 19.19 43.06
N PHE A 532 -27.23 19.87 43.46
CA PHE A 532 -28.44 20.05 42.64
C PHE A 532 -28.16 20.86 41.38
N VAL A 533 -27.50 22.00 41.54
CA VAL A 533 -27.12 22.87 40.41
C VAL A 533 -26.15 22.14 39.48
N LEU A 534 -25.19 21.40 40.03
CA LEU A 534 -24.25 20.59 39.24
C LEU A 534 -24.96 19.48 38.45
N CYS A 535 -25.90 18.75 39.07
CA CYS A 535 -26.73 17.76 38.40
C CYS A 535 -27.50 18.37 37.22
N GLN A 536 -28.17 19.51 37.43
CA GLN A 536 -28.94 20.20 36.40
C GLN A 536 -28.06 20.66 35.23
N HIS A 537 -26.87 21.21 35.51
CA HIS A 537 -25.93 21.64 34.48
C HIS A 537 -25.40 20.49 33.65
N LEU A 538 -25.00 19.37 34.27
CA LEU A 538 -24.54 18.20 33.55
C LEU A 538 -25.67 17.54 32.73
N GLN A 539 -26.90 17.53 33.27
CA GLN A 539 -28.07 17.05 32.53
C GLN A 539 -28.38 17.93 31.31
N GLU A 540 -28.23 19.26 31.41
CA GLU A 540 -28.39 20.17 30.29
C GLU A 540 -27.34 19.91 29.19
N VAL A 541 -26.07 19.70 29.58
CA VAL A 541 -24.99 19.32 28.64
C VAL A 541 -25.33 18.01 27.95
N HIS A 542 -25.68 16.98 28.72
CA HIS A 542 -26.05 15.66 28.19
C HIS A 542 -27.20 15.78 27.19
N SER A 543 -28.31 16.40 27.59
CA SER A 543 -29.51 16.54 26.74
C SER A 543 -29.21 17.28 25.43
N ARG A 544 -28.56 18.44 25.48
CA ARG A 544 -28.30 19.25 24.27
C ARG A 544 -27.29 18.61 23.32
N ILE A 545 -26.28 17.90 23.84
CA ILE A 545 -25.32 17.19 22.99
C ILE A 545 -25.99 15.94 22.40
N SER A 546 -26.79 15.20 23.17
CA SER A 546 -27.55 14.06 22.65
C SER A 546 -28.53 14.47 21.54
N THR A 547 -29.21 15.63 21.65
CA THR A 547 -30.06 16.13 20.56
C THR A 547 -29.24 16.48 19.32
N THR A 548 -28.05 17.04 19.50
CA THR A 548 -27.13 17.35 18.38
C THR A 548 -26.66 16.06 17.70
N MET A 549 -26.39 15.01 18.47
CA MET A 549 -25.99 13.69 17.94
C MET A 549 -27.10 12.98 17.18
N GLY A 550 -28.38 13.22 17.52
CA GLY A 550 -29.50 12.68 16.74
C GLY A 550 -29.55 13.18 15.30
N SER A 551 -28.84 14.26 14.97
CA SER A 551 -28.70 14.79 13.60
C SER A 551 -27.49 14.25 12.82
N LEU A 552 -26.61 13.47 13.48
CA LEU A 552 -25.36 12.96 12.89
C LEU A 552 -25.49 11.47 12.50
N PRO A 553 -24.60 10.95 11.62
CA PRO A 553 -24.57 9.54 11.27
C PRO A 553 -24.30 8.62 12.48
N ASP A 554 -24.81 7.38 12.44
CA ASP A 554 -24.66 6.41 13.55
C ASP A 554 -23.21 6.06 13.92
N SER A 555 -22.27 6.19 12.98
CA SER A 555 -20.83 5.98 13.27
C SER A 555 -20.28 7.08 14.18
N ALA A 556 -20.74 8.32 13.99
CA ALA A 556 -20.38 9.47 14.81
C ALA A 556 -21.04 9.39 16.20
N SER A 557 -22.28 8.90 16.28
CA SER A 557 -23.01 8.81 17.55
C SER A 557 -22.36 7.82 18.54
N LYS A 558 -21.78 6.73 18.03
CA LYS A 558 -21.06 5.73 18.85
C LYS A 558 -19.79 6.26 19.51
N ILE A 559 -19.15 7.30 18.96
CA ILE A 559 -17.90 7.85 19.51
C ILE A 559 -18.16 8.60 20.82
N LEU A 560 -19.21 9.43 20.85
CA LEU A 560 -19.53 10.27 22.01
C LEU A 560 -20.39 9.57 23.07
N SER A 561 -21.06 8.47 22.74
CA SER A 561 -22.00 7.79 23.63
C SER A 561 -21.37 7.40 24.97
N ARG A 562 -20.13 6.90 24.97
CA ARG A 562 -19.40 6.54 26.19
C ARG A 562 -19.15 7.76 27.07
N SER A 563 -18.55 8.82 26.52
CA SER A 563 -18.24 10.05 27.26
C SER A 563 -19.50 10.77 27.76
N LEU A 564 -20.60 10.71 27.00
CA LEU A 564 -21.88 11.25 27.46
C LEU A 564 -22.49 10.43 28.59
N ASN A 565 -22.39 9.10 28.52
CA ASN A 565 -22.86 8.24 29.61
C ASN A 565 -22.05 8.46 30.90
N GLU A 566 -20.75 8.78 30.80
CA GLU A 566 -19.93 9.18 31.94
C GLU A 566 -20.43 10.51 32.55
N VAL A 567 -20.71 11.53 31.72
CA VAL A 567 -21.33 12.79 32.18
C VAL A 567 -22.69 12.54 32.86
N TYR A 568 -23.53 11.68 32.27
CA TYR A 568 -24.83 11.28 32.83
C TYR A 568 -24.66 10.56 34.18
N SER A 569 -23.73 9.61 34.27
CA SER A 569 -23.42 8.87 35.49
C SER A 569 -22.97 9.80 36.63
N VAL A 570 -22.06 10.74 36.35
CA VAL A 570 -21.61 11.74 37.33
C VAL A 570 -22.77 12.64 37.77
N ALA A 571 -23.63 13.05 36.84
CA ALA A 571 -24.84 13.82 37.17
C ALA A 571 -25.78 13.03 38.10
N CYS A 572 -26.03 11.75 37.84
CA CYS A 572 -26.79 10.86 38.71
C CYS A 572 -26.14 10.71 40.10
N ASN A 573 -24.84 10.45 40.14
CA ASN A 573 -24.10 10.23 41.38
C ASN A 573 -24.11 11.45 42.31
N SER A 574 -24.20 12.67 41.77
CA SER A 574 -24.25 13.90 42.56
C SER A 574 -25.46 13.99 43.51
N VAL A 575 -26.59 13.38 43.13
CA VAL A 575 -27.84 13.40 43.91
C VAL A 575 -28.24 12.03 44.47
N ARG A 576 -27.72 10.93 43.91
CA ARG A 576 -28.06 9.55 44.30
C ARG A 576 -28.01 9.31 45.81
N ARG A 577 -26.99 9.83 46.51
CA ARG A 577 -26.84 9.65 47.97
C ARG A 577 -27.95 10.27 48.81
N LEU A 578 -28.55 11.36 48.34
CA LEU A 578 -29.72 11.97 48.99
C LEU A 578 -30.95 11.06 48.85
N PHE A 579 -31.18 10.53 47.64
CA PHE A 579 -32.28 9.61 47.37
C PHE A 579 -32.14 8.30 48.15
N GLU A 580 -30.92 7.73 48.22
CA GLU A 580 -30.64 6.55 49.04
C GLU A 580 -30.96 6.80 50.53
N SER A 581 -30.54 7.95 51.08
CA SER A 581 -30.83 8.28 52.49
C SER A 581 -32.32 8.50 52.75
N MET A 582 -33.05 9.11 51.81
CA MET A 582 -34.50 9.27 51.93
C MET A 582 -35.22 7.93 51.86
N LEU A 583 -34.81 7.07 50.94
CA LEU A 583 -35.33 5.71 50.81
C LEU A 583 -35.09 4.89 52.08
N GLU A 584 -33.88 4.93 52.67
CA GLU A 584 -33.58 4.29 53.96
C GLU A 584 -34.48 4.81 55.08
N ARG A 585 -34.71 6.13 55.13
CA ARG A 585 -35.63 6.73 56.11
C ARG A 585 -37.05 6.22 55.93
N LEU A 586 -37.55 6.17 54.70
CA LEU A 586 -38.90 5.66 54.40
C LEU A 586 -39.03 4.17 54.73
N LYS A 587 -38.03 3.35 54.40
CA LYS A 587 -37.95 1.94 54.79
C LYS A 587 -37.97 1.79 56.32
N SER A 588 -37.25 2.65 57.05
CA SER A 588 -37.27 2.65 58.52
C SER A 588 -38.64 2.98 59.12
N CYS A 589 -39.43 3.85 58.47
CA CYS A 589 -40.80 4.11 58.87
C CYS A 589 -41.69 2.88 58.65
N ILE A 590 -41.57 2.20 57.51
CA ILE A 590 -42.36 1.01 57.17
C ILE A 590 -42.09 -0.15 58.15
N ILE A 591 -40.85 -0.34 58.59
CA ILE A 591 -40.51 -1.40 59.55
C ILE A 591 -41.29 -1.26 60.86
N LYS A 592 -41.57 -0.02 61.33
CA LYS A 592 -42.34 0.25 62.55
C LYS A 592 -43.77 -0.27 62.51
N MET A 593 -44.26 -0.69 61.34
CA MET A 593 -45.52 -1.42 61.22
C MET A 593 -45.54 -2.67 62.12
N HIS A 594 -44.40 -3.36 62.28
CA HIS A 594 -44.31 -4.57 63.11
C HIS A 594 -44.32 -4.29 64.62
N ASP A 595 -44.17 -3.03 65.04
CA ASP A 595 -44.32 -2.61 66.43
C ASP A 595 -45.79 -2.33 66.80
N GLN A 596 -46.71 -2.40 65.83
CA GLN A 596 -48.14 -2.13 66.02
C GLN A 596 -48.95 -3.40 66.21
N ASP A 597 -50.00 -3.30 67.03
CA ASP A 597 -50.92 -4.41 67.24
C ASP A 597 -51.98 -4.49 66.12
N PHE A 598 -51.77 -5.43 65.19
CA PHE A 598 -52.73 -5.82 64.14
C PHE A 598 -53.61 -7.03 64.55
N GLY A 599 -53.38 -7.60 65.73
CA GLY A 599 -54.06 -8.79 66.24
C GLY A 599 -55.18 -8.51 67.24
N GLY A 600 -55.09 -7.40 67.98
CA GLY A 600 -56.02 -7.06 69.05
C GLY A 600 -57.48 -6.95 68.63
N GLN A 601 -58.38 -7.53 69.44
CA GLN A 601 -59.80 -7.19 69.45
C GLN A 601 -59.95 -5.88 70.23
N THR A 602 -60.17 -4.76 69.54
CA THR A 602 -60.52 -3.52 70.23
C THR A 602 -61.91 -3.66 70.84
N THR A 603 -61.99 -3.92 72.14
CA THR A 603 -63.23 -3.97 72.94
C THR A 603 -63.77 -2.58 73.31
N ASP A 604 -63.16 -1.50 72.83
CA ASP A 604 -63.71 -0.15 72.96
C ASP A 604 -64.38 0.28 71.64
N ASP A 605 -65.71 0.29 71.64
CA ASP A 605 -66.58 0.78 70.56
C ASP A 605 -66.31 2.25 70.16
N GLY A 606 -65.47 2.98 70.91
CA GLY A 606 -65.01 4.33 70.56
C GLY A 606 -63.78 4.39 69.63
N ALA A 607 -63.03 3.28 69.45
CA ALA A 607 -61.81 3.24 68.64
C ALA A 607 -62.01 2.72 67.21
N LEU A 608 -63.17 2.10 66.92
CA LEU A 608 -63.55 1.65 65.56
C LEU A 608 -63.70 2.81 64.56
N PHE A 609 -63.88 4.03 65.07
CA PHE A 609 -63.95 5.29 64.31
C PHE A 609 -62.82 6.27 64.66
N GLY A 610 -61.72 5.77 65.26
CA GLY A 610 -60.51 6.55 65.46
C GLY A 610 -59.99 7.03 64.11
N ASN A 611 -60.32 8.26 63.75
CA ASN A 611 -60.07 8.86 62.45
C ASN A 611 -58.58 9.18 62.20
N SER A 612 -57.68 8.58 62.99
CA SER A 612 -56.25 8.83 62.98
C SER A 612 -55.53 7.73 62.19
N ALA A 613 -54.69 8.17 61.26
CA ALA A 613 -53.76 7.33 60.51
C ALA A 613 -52.85 6.55 61.45
N SER A 614 -52.31 5.41 61.01
CA SER A 614 -51.31 4.71 61.81
C SER A 614 -50.09 5.64 62.01
N PRO A 615 -49.51 5.74 63.23
CA PRO A 615 -48.50 6.75 63.52
C PRO A 615 -47.25 6.68 62.63
N TYR A 616 -46.89 5.48 62.15
CA TYR A 616 -45.79 5.30 61.18
C TYR A 616 -46.14 5.80 59.77
N MET A 617 -47.41 5.74 59.35
CA MET A 617 -47.89 6.30 58.08
C MET A 617 -48.01 7.82 58.13
N GLU A 618 -48.40 8.40 59.26
CA GLU A 618 -48.31 9.84 59.45
C GLU A 618 -46.86 10.34 59.36
N GLU A 619 -45.91 9.62 59.97
CA GLU A 619 -44.49 9.94 59.87
C GLU A 619 -43.99 9.81 58.42
N LEU A 620 -44.37 8.73 57.73
CA LEU A 620 -44.03 8.52 56.32
C LEU A 620 -44.57 9.63 55.41
N GLN A 621 -45.83 10.03 55.61
CA GLN A 621 -46.46 11.11 54.85
C GLN A 621 -45.79 12.45 55.14
N LYS A 622 -45.47 12.76 56.41
CA LYS A 622 -44.71 13.96 56.80
C LYS A 622 -43.32 13.98 56.15
N CYS A 623 -42.57 12.87 56.19
CA CYS A 623 -41.27 12.76 55.53
C CYS A 623 -41.38 12.98 54.01
N THR A 624 -42.36 12.36 53.37
CA THR A 624 -42.60 12.46 51.93
C THR A 624 -42.99 13.87 51.49
N LEU A 625 -43.90 14.53 52.23
CA LEU A 625 -44.29 15.91 51.97
C LEU A 625 -43.11 16.87 52.15
N HIS A 626 -42.33 16.70 53.22
CA HIS A 626 -41.11 17.48 53.47
C HIS A 626 -40.11 17.33 52.33
N PHE A 627 -39.87 16.09 51.87
CA PHE A 627 -38.95 15.83 50.78
C PHE A 627 -39.39 16.49 49.47
N ARG A 628 -40.70 16.45 49.19
CA ARG A 628 -41.29 17.14 48.03
C ARG A 628 -41.12 18.66 48.12
N SER A 629 -41.49 19.26 49.25
CA SER A 629 -41.51 20.71 49.42
C SER A 629 -40.12 21.33 49.48
N GLU A 630 -39.18 20.71 50.18
CA GLU A 630 -37.84 21.28 50.40
C GLU A 630 -36.84 20.89 49.32
N PHE A 631 -36.81 19.62 48.89
CA PHE A 631 -35.76 19.09 48.02
C PHE A 631 -36.22 18.98 46.56
N LEU A 632 -37.34 18.29 46.31
CA LEU A 632 -37.81 18.06 44.94
C LEU A 632 -38.24 19.35 44.23
N SER A 633 -38.81 20.31 44.94
CA SER A 633 -39.17 21.62 44.39
C SER A 633 -37.97 22.39 43.81
N LYS A 634 -36.75 22.13 44.31
CA LYS A 634 -35.50 22.76 43.85
C LYS A 634 -34.81 21.94 42.76
N LEU A 635 -35.00 20.62 42.76
CA LEU A 635 -34.45 19.69 41.77
C LEU A 635 -35.27 19.64 40.48
N LEU A 636 -36.59 19.74 40.59
CA LEU A 636 -37.56 19.69 39.49
C LEU A 636 -38.09 21.10 39.25
N PRO A 637 -37.71 21.79 38.16
CA PRO A 637 -38.31 23.07 37.80
C PRO A 637 -39.84 22.92 37.66
N ALA A 638 -40.61 23.89 38.18
CA ALA A 638 -42.08 23.90 38.16
C ALA A 638 -42.73 23.85 36.76
N SER A 639 -41.93 23.89 35.67
CA SER A 639 -42.38 23.90 34.28
C SER A 639 -42.00 22.64 33.49
N SER A 640 -41.94 21.46 34.12
CA SER A 640 -41.79 20.17 33.42
C SER A 640 -43.09 19.71 32.73
N ALA A 641 -43.65 20.57 31.86
CA ALA A 641 -44.60 20.15 30.83
C ALA A 641 -43.89 19.43 29.65
N SER A 642 -42.55 19.35 29.67
CA SER A 642 -41.78 18.54 28.71
C SER A 642 -41.81 17.07 29.10
N ARG A 643 -42.30 16.22 28.19
CA ARG A 643 -42.40 14.74 28.31
C ARG A 643 -41.05 14.00 28.37
N THR A 644 -39.94 14.71 28.58
CA THR A 644 -38.59 14.14 28.59
C THR A 644 -38.21 13.74 30.01
N GLU A 645 -37.92 12.44 30.18
CA GLU A 645 -37.43 11.88 31.43
C GLU A 645 -36.10 12.54 31.84
N THR A 646 -36.08 13.14 33.03
CA THR A 646 -34.90 13.71 33.66
C THR A 646 -34.28 12.72 34.64
N ILE A 647 -33.01 12.93 35.00
CA ILE A 647 -32.31 12.11 36.00
C ILE A 647 -33.07 12.10 37.33
N CYS A 648 -33.55 13.27 37.76
CA CYS A 648 -34.29 13.40 39.01
C CYS A 648 -35.64 12.67 38.94
N THR A 649 -36.37 12.75 37.82
CA THR A 649 -37.63 12.02 37.67
C THR A 649 -37.44 10.50 37.62
N SER A 650 -36.33 10.00 37.05
CA SER A 650 -36.04 8.55 37.05
C SER A 650 -35.71 8.06 38.46
N LEU A 651 -34.87 8.78 39.21
CA LEU A 651 -34.53 8.45 40.61
C LEU A 651 -35.75 8.53 41.54
N VAL A 652 -36.64 9.51 41.35
CA VAL A 652 -37.91 9.61 42.10
C VAL A 652 -38.81 8.42 41.77
N ARG A 653 -38.90 8.00 40.50
CA ARG A 653 -39.67 6.83 40.08
C ARG A 653 -39.12 5.54 40.70
N GLU A 654 -37.80 5.34 40.66
CA GLU A 654 -37.12 4.20 41.28
C GLU A 654 -37.42 4.14 42.78
N MET A 655 -37.21 5.26 43.49
CA MET A 655 -37.51 5.36 44.92
C MET A 655 -38.99 5.06 45.24
N ALA A 656 -39.93 5.66 44.50
CA ALA A 656 -41.36 5.41 44.65
C ALA A 656 -41.73 3.94 44.42
N SER A 657 -41.14 3.30 43.41
CA SER A 657 -41.36 1.89 43.10
C SER A 657 -40.85 0.97 44.21
N GLU A 658 -39.66 1.24 44.75
CA GLU A 658 -39.07 0.47 45.84
C GLU A 658 -39.87 0.57 47.13
N ILE A 659 -40.40 1.76 47.46
CA ILE A 659 -41.23 1.95 48.65
C ILE A 659 -42.50 1.08 48.60
N LEU A 660 -43.15 1.01 47.43
CA LEU A 660 -44.35 0.19 47.25
C LEU A 660 -44.05 -1.30 47.43
N VAL A 661 -43.00 -1.80 46.77
CA VAL A 661 -42.58 -3.20 46.89
C VAL A 661 -42.21 -3.54 48.34
N TYR A 662 -41.46 -2.65 48.99
CA TYR A 662 -41.03 -2.82 50.38
C TYR A 662 -42.22 -2.85 51.35
N PHE A 663 -43.19 -1.95 51.18
CA PHE A 663 -44.40 -1.94 51.98
C PHE A 663 -45.20 -3.25 51.81
N ILE A 664 -45.46 -3.68 50.56
CA ILE A 664 -46.23 -4.89 50.28
C ILE A 664 -45.58 -6.12 50.92
N ARG A 665 -44.25 -6.23 50.83
CA ARG A 665 -43.50 -7.30 51.49
C ARG A 665 -43.74 -7.27 53.00
N HIS A 666 -43.52 -6.14 53.66
CA HIS A 666 -43.71 -6.07 55.11
C HIS A 666 -45.17 -6.29 55.51
N ALA A 667 -46.13 -5.85 54.71
CA ALA A 667 -47.56 -6.04 54.95
C ALA A 667 -47.94 -7.52 54.86
N SER A 668 -47.32 -8.30 53.97
CA SER A 668 -47.50 -9.76 53.90
C SER A 668 -46.90 -10.53 55.09
N LEU A 669 -45.96 -9.93 55.83
CA LEU A 669 -45.32 -10.55 56.99
C LEU A 669 -46.05 -10.28 58.32
N VAL A 670 -47.08 -9.42 58.31
CA VAL A 670 -47.84 -9.08 59.52
C VAL A 670 -48.67 -10.27 59.99
N ARG A 671 -48.43 -10.71 61.23
CA ARG A 671 -49.14 -11.80 61.90
C ARG A 671 -49.11 -11.59 63.42
N PRO A 672 -50.22 -11.78 64.15
CA PRO A 672 -51.58 -12.10 63.69
C PRO A 672 -52.28 -10.90 62.99
N LEU A 673 -53.21 -11.19 62.08
CA LEU A 673 -53.98 -10.18 61.33
C LEU A 673 -55.48 -10.37 61.55
N SER A 674 -56.10 -9.58 62.42
CA SER A 674 -57.54 -9.62 62.71
C SER A 674 -58.38 -8.86 61.66
N GLU A 675 -59.72 -8.96 61.71
CA GLU A 675 -60.60 -8.16 60.84
C GLU A 675 -60.39 -6.65 61.02
N ALA A 676 -60.21 -6.20 62.27
CA ALA A 676 -59.85 -4.82 62.57
C ALA A 676 -58.45 -4.46 62.01
N GLY A 677 -57.49 -5.40 62.08
CA GLY A 677 -56.17 -5.26 61.48
C GLY A 677 -56.20 -5.15 59.95
N LYS A 678 -57.07 -5.90 59.26
CA LYS A 678 -57.28 -5.81 57.80
C LYS A 678 -57.82 -4.44 57.38
N LEU A 679 -58.81 -3.90 58.10
CA LEU A 679 -59.34 -2.55 57.86
C LEU A 679 -58.26 -1.48 58.07
N ARG A 680 -57.43 -1.62 59.11
CA ARG A 680 -56.28 -0.73 59.34
C ARG A 680 -55.26 -0.82 58.21
N MET A 681 -54.87 -2.03 57.79
CA MET A 681 -53.94 -2.24 56.67
C MET A 681 -54.46 -1.62 55.37
N ALA A 682 -55.75 -1.77 55.06
CA ALA A 682 -56.37 -1.19 53.88
C ALA A 682 -56.35 0.35 53.89
N ARG A 683 -56.44 0.95 55.08
CA ARG A 683 -56.29 2.39 55.29
C ARG A 683 -54.83 2.81 55.13
N ASP A 684 -53.88 2.11 55.74
CA ASP A 684 -52.44 2.37 55.60
C ASP A 684 -52.01 2.30 54.12
N MET A 685 -52.56 1.36 53.34
CA MET A 685 -52.35 1.27 51.89
C MET A 685 -52.85 2.49 51.13
N ALA A 686 -53.99 3.07 51.53
CA ALA A 686 -54.54 4.29 50.92
C ALA A 686 -53.69 5.53 51.28
N GLU A 687 -53.20 5.59 52.52
CA GLU A 687 -52.29 6.65 52.98
C GLU A 687 -50.92 6.55 52.31
N LEU A 688 -50.40 5.34 52.10
CA LEU A 688 -49.20 5.11 51.30
C LEU A 688 -49.41 5.52 49.84
N GLU A 689 -50.53 5.15 49.22
CA GLU A 689 -50.87 5.56 47.85
C GLU A 689 -50.86 7.10 47.73
N LEU A 690 -51.45 7.80 48.70
CA LEU A 690 -51.42 9.27 48.76
C LEU A 690 -50.00 9.82 48.98
N ALA A 691 -49.19 9.20 49.84
CA ALA A 691 -47.80 9.61 50.07
C ALA A 691 -46.97 9.44 48.78
N VAL A 692 -47.06 8.29 48.11
CA VAL A 692 -46.34 8.04 46.85
C VAL A 692 -46.83 8.96 45.73
N GLN A 693 -48.13 9.26 45.66
CA GLN A 693 -48.70 10.23 44.72
C GLN A 693 -48.09 11.63 44.87
N ASN A 694 -47.67 12.01 46.08
CA ASN A 694 -46.93 13.26 46.31
C ASN A 694 -45.48 13.20 45.80
N LEU A 695 -44.88 12.02 45.63
CA LEU A 695 -43.53 11.86 45.05
C LEU A 695 -43.58 11.75 43.53
N PHE A 696 -44.42 10.84 43.03
CA PHE A 696 -44.51 10.49 41.62
C PHE A 696 -45.94 10.08 41.24
N PRO A 697 -46.42 10.36 40.01
CA PRO A 697 -47.73 9.88 39.56
C PRO A 697 -47.81 8.34 39.63
N VAL A 698 -48.68 7.81 40.48
CA VAL A 698 -48.73 6.36 40.77
C VAL A 698 -49.08 5.50 39.55
N GLU A 699 -49.86 6.04 38.61
CA GLU A 699 -50.25 5.38 37.37
C GLU A 699 -49.06 5.04 36.47
N GLN A 700 -47.97 5.81 36.57
CA GLN A 700 -46.76 5.64 35.76
C GLN A 700 -45.73 4.68 36.39
N LEU A 701 -46.02 4.12 37.57
CA LEU A 701 -45.12 3.17 38.25
C LEU A 701 -45.24 1.74 37.72
N GLY A 702 -46.36 1.38 37.07
CA GLY A 702 -46.54 0.07 36.44
C GLY A 702 -46.71 -1.08 37.45
N PRO A 703 -45.90 -2.17 37.37
CA PRO A 703 -46.11 -3.39 38.18
C PRO A 703 -46.19 -3.19 39.70
N PRO A 704 -45.32 -2.38 40.35
CA PRO A 704 -45.38 -2.14 41.80
C PRO A 704 -46.69 -1.51 42.28
N TYR A 705 -47.30 -0.65 41.46
CA TYR A 705 -48.61 -0.06 41.77
C TYR A 705 -49.75 -1.04 41.56
N ARG A 706 -49.70 -1.86 40.50
CA ARG A 706 -50.66 -2.97 40.31
C ARG A 706 -50.62 -3.96 41.47
N ALA A 707 -49.43 -4.29 41.96
CA ALA A 707 -49.25 -5.13 43.14
C ALA A 707 -49.96 -4.55 44.38
N LEU A 708 -49.80 -3.24 44.65
CA LEU A 708 -50.51 -2.58 45.76
C LEU A 708 -52.03 -2.66 45.59
N ARG A 709 -52.52 -2.39 44.38
CA ARG A 709 -53.96 -2.41 44.04
C ARG A 709 -54.55 -3.83 44.12
N ALA A 710 -53.76 -4.86 43.80
CA ALA A 710 -54.16 -6.26 43.91
C ALA A 710 -54.14 -6.76 45.36
N PHE A 711 -53.16 -6.33 46.18
CA PHE A 711 -53.04 -6.77 47.57
C PHE A 711 -54.22 -6.30 48.46
N ARG A 712 -54.76 -5.10 48.20
CA ARG A 712 -55.83 -4.49 49.00
C ARG A 712 -57.14 -5.30 49.05
N PRO A 713 -57.70 -5.79 47.93
CA PRO A 713 -58.85 -6.70 47.97
C PRO A 713 -58.46 -8.11 48.46
N ILE A 714 -57.22 -8.56 48.19
CA ILE A 714 -56.77 -9.90 48.59
C ILE A 714 -56.86 -10.12 50.09
N ILE A 715 -56.50 -9.13 50.92
CA ILE A 715 -56.57 -9.26 52.38
C ILE A 715 -57.99 -9.52 52.91
N PHE A 716 -59.04 -9.19 52.16
CA PHE A 716 -60.45 -9.43 52.53
C PHE A 716 -61.07 -10.67 51.88
N LEU A 717 -60.42 -11.25 50.87
CA LEU A 717 -60.92 -12.48 50.24
C LEU A 717 -60.89 -13.65 51.21
N GLU A 718 -61.91 -14.49 51.16
CA GLU A 718 -61.91 -15.77 51.85
C GLU A 718 -60.80 -16.69 51.31
N THR A 719 -60.25 -17.55 52.18
CA THR A 719 -59.15 -18.47 51.84
C THR A 719 -59.51 -19.41 50.69
N SER A 720 -60.79 -19.81 50.57
CA SER A 720 -61.32 -20.65 49.48
C SER A 720 -61.34 -19.96 48.11
N GLN A 721 -61.55 -18.65 48.09
CA GLN A 721 -61.70 -17.85 46.88
C GLN A 721 -60.36 -17.31 46.34
N LEU A 722 -59.29 -17.42 47.14
CA LEU A 722 -57.99 -16.84 46.82
C LEU A 722 -57.37 -17.45 45.55
N VAL A 723 -57.41 -18.78 45.39
CA VAL A 723 -56.75 -19.53 44.30
C VAL A 723 -57.33 -19.20 42.92
N GLN A 724 -58.61 -18.81 42.85
CA GLN A 724 -59.31 -18.52 41.60
C GLN A 724 -59.26 -17.04 41.21
N SER A 725 -58.66 -16.18 42.05
CA SER A 725 -58.64 -14.74 41.83
C SER A 725 -57.59 -14.35 40.80
N PRO A 726 -57.95 -13.57 39.74
CA PRO A 726 -56.99 -13.08 38.76
C PRO A 726 -55.97 -12.09 39.35
N LEU A 727 -56.25 -11.56 40.55
CA LEU A 727 -55.41 -10.60 41.26
C LEU A 727 -54.10 -11.22 41.76
N LEU A 728 -53.99 -12.55 41.79
CA LEU A 728 -52.76 -13.25 42.14
C LEU A 728 -51.67 -13.08 41.07
N HIS A 729 -52.02 -12.79 39.82
CA HIS A 729 -51.03 -12.60 38.74
C HIS A 729 -50.25 -11.28 38.87
N ASP A 730 -50.83 -10.28 39.55
CA ASP A 730 -50.24 -8.96 39.73
C ASP A 730 -49.35 -8.88 40.99
N LEU A 731 -49.19 -9.98 41.74
CA LEU A 731 -48.38 -10.05 42.96
C LEU A 731 -47.26 -11.08 42.84
N PRO A 732 -46.08 -10.81 43.45
CA PRO A 732 -45.05 -11.82 43.60
C PRO A 732 -45.58 -13.02 44.39
N GLN A 733 -45.29 -14.23 43.91
CA GLN A 733 -45.77 -15.47 44.54
C GLN A 733 -45.20 -15.62 45.96
N SER A 734 -43.98 -15.12 46.17
CA SER A 734 -43.37 -14.97 47.49
C SER A 734 -44.25 -14.15 48.46
N VAL A 735 -44.78 -13.00 48.04
CA VAL A 735 -45.66 -12.15 48.87
C VAL A 735 -46.97 -12.87 49.22
N ILE A 736 -47.57 -13.58 48.25
CA ILE A 736 -48.81 -14.32 48.45
C ILE A 736 -48.62 -15.43 49.51
N LEU A 737 -47.55 -16.21 49.39
CA LEU A 737 -47.24 -17.29 50.34
C LEU A 737 -46.98 -16.75 51.75
N HIS A 738 -46.29 -15.61 51.89
CA HIS A 738 -46.08 -14.98 53.18
C HIS A 738 -47.40 -14.52 53.81
N HIS A 739 -48.28 -13.90 53.02
CA HIS A 739 -49.59 -13.49 53.51
C HIS A 739 -50.44 -14.68 53.98
N LEU A 740 -50.33 -15.85 53.33
CA LEU A 740 -51.08 -17.05 53.72
C LEU A 740 -50.77 -17.52 55.15
N TYR A 741 -49.57 -17.31 55.69
CA TYR A 741 -49.27 -17.60 57.09
C TYR A 741 -50.14 -16.81 58.07
N SER A 742 -50.58 -15.60 57.72
CA SER A 742 -51.49 -14.81 58.56
C SER A 742 -52.89 -15.43 58.69
N ARG A 743 -53.27 -16.32 57.76
CA ARG A 743 -54.54 -17.05 57.74
C ARG A 743 -54.43 -18.45 58.36
N GLY A 744 -53.21 -18.91 58.61
CA GLY A 744 -52.93 -20.25 59.13
C GLY A 744 -52.95 -20.31 60.67
N PRO A 745 -53.04 -21.52 61.25
CA PRO A 745 -53.01 -21.71 62.70
C PRO A 745 -51.63 -21.35 63.28
N ASP A 746 -51.56 -20.94 64.54
CA ASP A 746 -50.32 -20.55 65.23
C ASP A 746 -49.22 -21.62 65.20
N GLU A 747 -49.62 -22.88 65.05
CA GLU A 747 -48.73 -24.05 64.93
C GLU A 747 -47.94 -24.09 63.62
N LEU A 748 -48.45 -23.45 62.56
CA LEU A 748 -47.76 -23.29 61.28
C LEU A 748 -46.80 -22.10 61.40
N GLU A 749 -45.60 -22.36 61.89
CA GLU A 749 -44.56 -21.34 62.04
C GLU A 749 -44.08 -20.83 60.68
N SER A 750 -43.96 -19.50 60.53
CA SER A 750 -43.35 -18.89 59.34
C SER A 750 -41.84 -19.19 59.26
N PRO A 751 -41.20 -19.09 58.09
CA PRO A 751 -39.75 -19.34 57.96
C PRO A 751 -38.92 -18.40 58.85
N MET A 752 -39.42 -17.18 59.07
CA MET A 752 -38.86 -16.22 60.01
C MET A 752 -38.90 -16.73 61.46
N GLN A 753 -40.05 -17.25 61.90
CA GLN A 753 -40.24 -17.79 63.26
C GLN A 753 -39.43 -19.06 63.49
N ARG A 754 -39.44 -20.00 62.54
CA ARG A 754 -38.66 -21.25 62.58
C ARG A 754 -37.17 -20.98 62.76
N ASN A 755 -36.64 -20.02 62.00
CA ASN A 755 -35.21 -19.69 62.02
C ASN A 755 -34.84 -18.63 63.08
N LYS A 756 -35.81 -18.18 63.90
CA LYS A 756 -35.64 -17.15 64.95
C LYS A 756 -34.98 -15.85 64.43
N LEU A 757 -35.31 -15.45 63.21
CA LEU A 757 -34.80 -14.23 62.59
C LEU A 757 -35.66 -13.03 63.01
N THR A 758 -35.04 -11.85 63.13
CA THR A 758 -35.80 -10.61 63.26
C THR A 758 -36.48 -10.27 61.92
N VAL A 759 -37.56 -9.50 61.95
CA VAL A 759 -38.26 -9.03 60.73
C VAL A 759 -37.30 -8.31 59.78
N THR A 760 -36.37 -7.52 60.32
CA THR A 760 -35.35 -6.80 59.56
C THR A 760 -34.33 -7.74 58.92
N GLN A 761 -33.81 -8.73 59.65
CA GLN A 761 -32.91 -9.74 59.12
C GLN A 761 -33.59 -10.59 58.04
N TYR A 762 -34.87 -10.91 58.24
CA TYR A 762 -35.64 -11.70 57.29
C TYR A 762 -35.95 -10.92 56.00
N SER A 763 -36.31 -9.64 56.09
CA SER A 763 -36.48 -8.81 54.89
C SER A 763 -35.17 -8.65 54.11
N LEU A 764 -34.04 -8.44 54.79
CA LEU A 764 -32.73 -8.38 54.13
C LEU A 764 -32.36 -9.71 53.47
N TRP A 765 -32.71 -10.83 54.11
CA TRP A 765 -32.54 -12.15 53.51
C TRP A 765 -33.41 -12.30 52.24
N LEU A 766 -34.68 -11.87 52.27
CA LEU A 766 -35.57 -11.87 51.10
C LEU A 766 -35.06 -11.00 49.94
N ASP A 767 -34.35 -9.89 50.23
CA ASP A 767 -33.70 -9.08 49.19
C ASP A 767 -32.49 -9.79 48.54
N SER A 768 -31.82 -10.67 49.29
CA SER A 768 -30.61 -11.37 48.84
C SER A 768 -30.88 -12.69 48.10
N GLN A 769 -32.08 -13.26 48.24
CA GLN A 769 -32.42 -14.60 47.76
C GLN A 769 -33.48 -14.56 46.65
N GLY A 770 -33.34 -15.44 45.65
CA GLY A 770 -34.36 -15.63 44.62
C GLY A 770 -35.59 -16.38 45.13
N GLU A 771 -36.70 -16.32 44.37
CA GLU A 771 -38.00 -16.91 44.76
C GLU A 771 -37.92 -18.43 45.04
N ASP A 772 -36.99 -19.16 44.42
CA ASP A 772 -36.77 -20.60 44.66
C ASP A 772 -36.27 -20.90 46.07
N GLN A 773 -35.36 -20.09 46.59
CA GLN A 773 -34.80 -20.26 47.93
C GLN A 773 -35.85 -19.86 48.99
N VAL A 774 -36.65 -18.84 48.67
CA VAL A 774 -37.82 -18.47 49.48
C VAL A 774 -38.80 -19.63 49.55
N TRP A 775 -39.11 -20.27 48.42
CA TRP A 775 -39.98 -21.45 48.40
C TRP A 775 -39.42 -22.63 49.18
N LYS A 776 -38.12 -22.94 49.07
CA LYS A 776 -37.49 -24.01 49.88
C LYS A 776 -37.67 -23.78 51.38
N GLY A 777 -37.47 -22.53 51.83
CA GLY A 777 -37.68 -22.16 53.23
C GLY A 777 -39.13 -22.35 53.68
N ILE A 778 -40.09 -21.95 52.83
CA ILE A 778 -41.53 -22.11 53.08
C ILE A 778 -41.91 -23.60 53.07
N LYS A 779 -41.47 -24.36 52.09
CA LYS A 779 -41.73 -25.80 51.97
C LYS A 779 -41.27 -26.57 53.21
N ALA A 780 -40.09 -26.25 53.73
CA ALA A 780 -39.59 -26.88 54.94
C ALA A 780 -40.54 -26.62 56.14
N THR A 781 -41.11 -25.41 56.29
CA THR A 781 -42.08 -25.15 57.37
C THR A 781 -43.41 -25.88 57.18
N LEU A 782 -43.83 -26.11 55.93
CA LEU A 782 -45.01 -26.90 55.61
C LEU A 782 -44.77 -28.38 55.95
N GLU A 783 -43.58 -28.92 55.65
CA GLU A 783 -43.17 -30.29 56.02
C GLU A 783 -43.13 -30.47 57.56
N ASP A 784 -42.61 -29.48 58.30
CA ASP A 784 -42.62 -29.49 59.77
C ASP A 784 -44.05 -29.49 60.34
N TYR A 785 -44.96 -28.70 59.77
CA TYR A 785 -46.37 -28.68 60.17
C TYR A 785 -47.07 -30.00 59.86
N GLU A 786 -46.82 -30.58 58.68
CA GLU A 786 -47.35 -31.88 58.28
C GLU A 786 -46.92 -33.00 59.24
N MET A 787 -45.64 -33.00 59.68
CA MET A 787 -45.15 -33.92 60.70
C MET A 787 -45.86 -33.72 62.05
N LYS A 788 -46.05 -32.47 62.50
CA LYS A 788 -46.75 -32.15 63.76
C LYS A 788 -48.24 -32.56 63.74
N VAL A 789 -48.93 -32.42 62.61
CA VAL A 789 -50.35 -32.83 62.45
C VAL A 789 -50.46 -34.35 62.40
N ARG A 790 -49.59 -35.04 61.64
CA ARG A 790 -49.56 -36.51 61.58
C ARG A 790 -49.22 -37.17 62.90
N ALA A 791 -48.31 -36.58 63.68
CA ALA A 791 -47.97 -37.06 65.02
C ALA A 791 -49.15 -36.99 66.01
N ARG A 792 -50.14 -36.11 65.77
CA ARG A 792 -51.36 -35.97 66.57
C ARG A 792 -52.50 -36.90 66.13
N GLY A 793 -52.39 -37.53 64.97
CA GLY A 793 -53.39 -38.46 64.44
C GLY A 793 -54.55 -37.80 63.69
N ASP A 794 -54.49 -36.49 63.46
CA ASP A 794 -55.50 -35.76 62.69
C ASP A 794 -55.38 -36.06 61.19
N LYS A 795 -56.53 -36.25 60.52
CA LYS A 795 -56.60 -36.55 59.08
C LYS A 795 -56.86 -35.33 58.19
N GLU A 796 -57.26 -34.21 58.79
CA GLU A 796 -57.64 -32.99 58.09
C GLU A 796 -56.59 -31.89 58.34
N PHE A 797 -56.03 -31.34 57.26
CA PHE A 797 -55.13 -30.20 57.32
C PHE A 797 -55.93 -28.90 57.27
N ASN A 798 -55.40 -27.84 57.87
CA ASN A 798 -55.99 -26.51 57.73
C ASN A 798 -56.07 -26.11 56.23
N PRO A 799 -57.16 -25.46 55.76
CA PRO A 799 -57.36 -25.12 54.34
C PRO A 799 -56.23 -24.28 53.71
N VAL A 800 -55.41 -23.60 54.51
CA VAL A 800 -54.24 -22.84 54.05
C VAL A 800 -53.10 -23.73 53.55
N TYR A 801 -52.88 -24.90 54.18
CA TYR A 801 -51.79 -25.82 53.86
C TYR A 801 -51.81 -26.33 52.40
N PRO A 802 -52.91 -26.89 51.87
CA PRO A 802 -52.95 -27.36 50.48
C PRO A 802 -52.82 -26.22 49.46
N ILE A 803 -53.32 -25.03 49.80
CA ILE A 803 -53.22 -23.83 48.94
C ILE A 803 -51.77 -23.36 48.81
N MET A 804 -51.02 -23.33 49.92
CA MET A 804 -49.60 -22.96 49.89
C MET A 804 -48.76 -23.96 49.10
N LEU A 805 -49.06 -25.26 49.18
CA LEU A 805 -48.41 -26.29 48.35
C LEU A 805 -48.73 -26.13 46.87
N GLN A 806 -49.98 -25.81 46.52
CA GLN A 806 -50.38 -25.59 45.13
C GLN A 806 -49.66 -24.36 44.52
N ILE A 807 -49.61 -23.24 45.24
CA ILE A 807 -48.97 -22.00 44.76
C ILE A 807 -47.44 -22.18 44.66
N GLY A 808 -46.81 -22.80 45.67
CA GLY A 808 -45.37 -22.98 45.64
C GLY A 808 -44.87 -24.10 44.73
N SER A 809 -45.68 -25.11 44.43
CA SER A 809 -45.35 -26.10 43.38
C SER A 809 -45.42 -25.48 41.99
N ALA A 810 -46.32 -24.52 41.76
CA ALA A 810 -46.35 -23.72 40.53
C ALA A 810 -45.09 -22.83 40.39
N MET A 811 -44.61 -22.21 41.48
CA MET A 811 -43.33 -21.46 41.51
C MET A 811 -42.14 -22.30 41.04
N ALA A 812 -42.03 -23.52 41.56
CA ALA A 812 -40.92 -24.43 41.22
C ALA A 812 -40.96 -24.91 39.77
N GLN A 813 -42.14 -24.96 39.14
CA GLN A 813 -42.29 -25.30 37.72
C GLN A 813 -41.90 -24.12 36.81
N SER A 814 -42.26 -22.88 37.16
CA SER A 814 -41.90 -21.68 36.40
C SER A 814 -40.41 -21.30 36.47
N ALA A 815 -39.68 -21.70 37.50
CA ALA A 815 -38.24 -21.46 37.61
C ALA A 815 -37.37 -22.51 36.87
N SER A 816 -37.97 -23.63 36.48
CA SER A 816 -37.31 -24.72 35.73
C SER A 816 -37.40 -24.58 34.20
N SER A 817 -38.13 -23.56 33.73
CA SER A 817 -38.31 -23.13 32.34
C SER A 817 -37.63 -21.79 32.11
#